data_AF-A0A6N2LTY7-F1
#
_entry.id   AF-A0A6N2LTY7-F1
#
_cell.length_a   1.000
_cell.length_b   1.000
_cell.length_c   1.000
_cell.angle_alpha   90.00
_cell.angle_beta   90.00
_cell.angle_gamma   90.00
#
_symmetry.space_group_name_H-M   'P 1'
#
loop_
_entity.id
_entity.type
_entity.pdbx_description
1 polymer ?
#
loop_
_entity_poly.entity_id
_entity_poly.type
_entity_poly.pdbx_seq_one_letter_code
_entity_poly.pdbx_strand_id
1 'polypeptide(L)'
;MDDALEVKDFEKVSNHDVNAVEYLLKWQSHPDISKVLEFFHFACTSEDINNLAHASMLKEAMNVVVSPVVDTLIKATCKLAEDNASIPALPTTLGKEMSVFAARLSEQKHKISHVKIKGKFAGAIGNYNAHLSAYPNVNWPQIAREFVESRGLCFNPYVTQRDLTDSIVLRNMGEGFGHSLLAYKSALQGIAKLQLCDITYMYCTFFLLRGACKAVMGRYGVPESYKKLKELARGRAVTKDSRKTSLLTVRGRAVTKDSIKEFTEDLELPEEAKDYLLEMTPHTYVGVAIELGKTVDTAINSKSKAFALFLCFPCELGHPAKMETGVACCARGAYLPGVSQHSKASVSPQSIFPSFTARRLKSSSLFGETLRFIPRSSVKVSKAKNSSLVTRCEIGDSLEEFLAKATPDKGLIRVMMCMGEALRTIAFKVRTASCGGTACVNSFGDEQLAVDMLANNLLFEALTHSHFCKYACSEEVPELQDMGGPAEGGFSVAFDPLDGSSIVDTNFSVGTIFGVWPGDKLIGVTGRDQVAAAMGVYGPRTTYVLALKDYPGTHEFLLLDEGKWQHVKETTEVGEGKLFSPGNLRATFDNPDYEKLISYYVKEKYTLRYTGGMVPDVNQIIVKEKGVFTNVISPTSKAKLRLLFEVAPLGLLVEKAGGYSSDGHRSVLDKEIINLDDRTQVAYGSKNEIIRFEETLYGKSRLAAEGVAVGAAA
;
A
#
# COMPACT_ATOMS: atom_id res chain seq x y z
N MET A 1 -37.36 10.77 4.61
CA MET A 1 -36.43 10.60 5.76
C MET A 1 -37.22 10.34 7.03
N ASP A 2 -38.37 10.98 7.20
CA ASP A 2 -39.22 10.87 8.39
C ASP A 2 -39.67 9.42 8.68
N ASP A 3 -40.17 8.68 7.68
CA ASP A 3 -40.53 7.25 7.85
C ASP A 3 -39.36 6.38 8.34
N ALA A 4 -38.13 6.66 7.91
CA ALA A 4 -36.96 5.86 8.29
C ALA A 4 -36.53 6.10 9.74
N LEU A 5 -36.74 7.31 10.26
CA LEU A 5 -36.55 7.63 11.67
C LEU A 5 -37.61 6.94 12.53
N GLU A 6 -38.85 6.90 12.03
CA GLU A 6 -39.96 6.24 12.70
C GLU A 6 -39.77 4.71 12.79
N VAL A 7 -39.28 4.08 11.72
CA VAL A 7 -38.84 2.66 11.77
C VAL A 7 -37.76 2.45 12.84
N LYS A 8 -36.79 3.37 12.98
CA LYS A 8 -35.74 3.25 14.00
C LYS A 8 -36.28 3.34 15.42
N ASP A 9 -37.32 4.12 15.65
CA ASP A 9 -37.98 4.18 16.95
C ASP A 9 -38.78 2.90 17.25
N PHE A 10 -39.43 2.30 16.26
CA PHE A 10 -40.03 0.97 16.40
C PHE A 10 -38.99 -0.14 16.60
N GLU A 11 -37.83 -0.06 15.95
CA GLU A 11 -36.73 -1.04 16.06
C GLU A 11 -36.14 -1.07 17.48
N LYS A 12 -36.04 0.09 18.15
CA LYS A 12 -35.62 0.16 19.57
C LYS A 12 -36.53 -0.66 20.50
N VAL A 13 -37.80 -0.81 20.12
CA VAL A 13 -38.80 -1.56 20.89
C VAL A 13 -38.86 -3.03 20.46
N SER A 14 -38.83 -3.31 19.16
CA SER A 14 -38.95 -4.68 18.62
C SER A 14 -37.63 -5.47 18.67
N ASN A 15 -36.49 -4.78 18.74
CA ASN A 15 -35.13 -5.32 18.54
C ASN A 15 -35.00 -6.16 17.25
N HIS A 16 -35.82 -5.84 16.24
CA HIS A 16 -35.88 -6.55 14.97
C HIS A 16 -36.28 -5.58 13.85
N ASP A 17 -35.36 -5.42 12.88
CA ASP A 17 -35.43 -4.50 11.74
C ASP A 17 -36.69 -4.66 10.87
N VAL A 18 -37.01 -5.88 10.43
CA VAL A 18 -38.19 -6.16 9.59
C VAL A 18 -39.51 -5.95 10.34
N ASN A 19 -39.59 -6.37 11.60
CA ASN A 19 -40.80 -6.19 12.41
C ASN A 19 -41.06 -4.70 12.69
N ALA A 20 -40.02 -3.88 12.79
CA ALA A 20 -40.16 -2.43 12.95
C ALA A 20 -40.84 -1.76 11.74
N VAL A 21 -40.50 -2.22 10.52
CA VAL A 21 -41.17 -1.79 9.28
C VAL A 21 -42.62 -2.25 9.25
N GLU A 22 -42.90 -3.48 9.71
CA GLU A 22 -44.26 -4.00 9.83
C GLU A 22 -45.12 -3.16 10.78
N TYR A 23 -44.58 -2.75 11.93
CA TYR A 23 -45.29 -1.89 12.88
C TYR A 23 -45.62 -0.52 12.30
N LEU A 24 -44.69 0.10 11.56
CA LEU A 24 -44.94 1.35 10.87
C LEU A 24 -46.10 1.21 9.86
N LEU A 25 -46.08 0.16 9.05
CA LEU A 25 -47.13 -0.09 8.03
C LEU A 25 -48.49 -0.44 8.65
N LYS A 26 -48.49 -1.13 9.81
CA LYS A 26 -49.69 -1.37 10.62
C LYS A 26 -50.29 -0.06 11.14
N TRP A 27 -49.45 0.90 11.49
CA TRP A 27 -49.88 2.19 12.04
C TRP A 27 -50.45 3.13 10.95
N GLN A 28 -49.89 3.11 9.74
CA GLN A 28 -50.33 3.96 8.62
C GLN A 28 -51.71 3.58 8.01
N SER A 29 -52.37 2.51 8.48
CA SER A 29 -53.80 2.20 8.27
C SER A 29 -54.36 2.28 6.83
N HIS A 30 -53.62 1.79 5.82
CA HIS A 30 -54.14 1.74 4.45
C HIS A 30 -55.18 0.60 4.29
N PRO A 31 -56.36 0.81 3.68
CA PRO A 31 -57.44 -0.18 3.63
C PRO A 31 -57.08 -1.50 2.93
N ASP A 32 -56.18 -1.44 1.94
CA ASP A 32 -55.71 -2.61 1.19
C ASP A 32 -54.58 -3.35 1.91
N ILE A 33 -53.74 -2.61 2.65
CA ILE A 33 -52.68 -3.14 3.53
C ILE A 33 -53.30 -3.94 4.68
N SER A 34 -54.41 -3.44 5.22
CA SER A 34 -55.16 -4.06 6.33
C SER A 34 -55.62 -5.50 6.03
N LYS A 35 -55.85 -5.83 4.76
CA LYS A 35 -56.30 -7.17 4.32
C LYS A 35 -55.17 -8.20 4.22
N VAL A 36 -53.92 -7.75 4.21
CA VAL A 36 -52.71 -8.57 4.01
C VAL A 36 -51.66 -8.33 5.11
N LEU A 37 -52.08 -7.82 6.27
CA LEU A 37 -51.21 -7.47 7.38
C LEU A 37 -50.34 -8.62 7.87
N GLU A 38 -50.89 -9.83 7.89
CA GLU A 38 -50.15 -11.04 8.29
C GLU A 38 -49.25 -11.58 7.18
N PHE A 39 -49.26 -10.96 5.99
CA PHE A 39 -48.46 -11.37 4.83
C PHE A 39 -47.18 -10.54 4.61
N PHE A 40 -46.95 -9.47 5.37
CA PHE A 40 -45.77 -8.60 5.18
C PHE A 40 -44.43 -9.32 5.35
N HIS A 41 -44.38 -10.28 6.28
CA HIS A 41 -43.22 -11.14 6.52
C HIS A 41 -43.53 -12.60 6.16
N PHE A 42 -44.41 -12.83 5.17
CA PHE A 42 -44.80 -14.18 4.79
C PHE A 42 -43.69 -14.90 4.04
N ALA A 43 -43.16 -15.95 4.68
CA ALA A 43 -42.18 -16.89 4.13
C ALA A 43 -40.87 -16.27 3.58
N CYS A 44 -40.70 -14.97 3.70
CA CYS A 44 -39.46 -14.24 3.44
C CYS A 44 -38.64 -14.12 4.72
N THR A 45 -37.34 -13.89 4.56
CA THR A 45 -36.42 -13.65 5.67
C THR A 45 -35.83 -12.25 5.58
N SER A 46 -35.23 -11.78 6.68
CA SER A 46 -34.42 -10.56 6.67
C SER A 46 -33.32 -10.60 5.60
N GLU A 47 -32.77 -11.78 5.29
CA GLU A 47 -31.82 -11.95 4.19
C GLU A 47 -32.48 -11.75 2.81
N ASP A 48 -33.67 -12.30 2.56
CA ASP A 48 -34.41 -12.09 1.29
C ASP A 48 -34.73 -10.60 1.05
N ILE A 49 -35.01 -9.85 2.12
CA ILE A 49 -35.25 -8.41 2.04
C ILE A 49 -33.93 -7.65 1.83
N ASN A 50 -32.94 -7.87 2.70
CA ASN A 50 -31.70 -7.10 2.71
C ASN A 50 -30.88 -7.30 1.43
N ASN A 51 -30.77 -8.52 0.91
CA ASN A 51 -30.01 -8.75 -0.33
C ASN A 51 -30.61 -7.99 -1.53
N LEU A 52 -31.95 -7.99 -1.67
CA LEU A 52 -32.64 -7.29 -2.75
C LEU A 52 -32.55 -5.77 -2.58
N ALA A 53 -32.61 -5.28 -1.35
CA ALA A 53 -32.41 -3.86 -1.04
C ALA A 53 -31.00 -3.41 -1.42
N HIS A 54 -29.95 -4.13 -0.98
CA HIS A 54 -28.57 -3.81 -1.34
C HIS A 54 -28.31 -3.90 -2.84
N ALA A 55 -28.83 -4.93 -3.51
CA ALA A 55 -28.72 -5.07 -4.96
C ALA A 55 -29.38 -3.90 -5.72
N SER A 56 -30.54 -3.45 -5.25
CA SER A 56 -31.25 -2.30 -5.82
C SER A 56 -30.48 -0.99 -5.59
N MET A 57 -29.99 -0.76 -4.37
CA MET A 57 -29.16 0.40 -4.04
C MET A 57 -27.89 0.45 -4.89
N LEU A 58 -27.21 -0.68 -5.08
CA LEU A 58 -25.99 -0.74 -5.88
C LEU A 58 -26.27 -0.41 -7.35
N LYS A 59 -27.35 -0.96 -7.89
CA LYS A 59 -27.79 -0.68 -9.26
C LYS A 59 -28.10 0.80 -9.45
N GLU A 60 -28.82 1.40 -8.52
CA GLU A 60 -29.18 2.81 -8.58
C GLU A 60 -27.96 3.71 -8.42
N ALA A 61 -27.08 3.43 -7.45
CA ALA A 61 -25.82 4.15 -7.27
C ALA A 61 -24.95 4.11 -8.54
N MET A 62 -24.85 2.95 -9.18
CA MET A 62 -24.10 2.81 -10.44
C MET A 62 -24.70 3.68 -11.56
N ASN A 63 -26.02 3.61 -11.75
CA ASN A 63 -26.68 4.26 -12.88
C ASN A 63 -26.87 5.77 -12.69
N VAL A 64 -27.20 6.21 -11.47
CA VAL A 64 -27.60 7.59 -11.16
C VAL A 64 -26.42 8.41 -10.66
N VAL A 65 -25.44 7.80 -9.98
CA VAL A 65 -24.33 8.54 -9.36
C VAL A 65 -23.02 8.33 -10.11
N VAL A 66 -22.58 7.08 -10.29
CA VAL A 66 -21.25 6.77 -10.84
C VAL A 66 -21.19 7.01 -12.34
N SER A 67 -22.14 6.43 -13.10
CA SER A 67 -22.15 6.50 -14.57
C SER A 67 -22.13 7.94 -15.11
N PRO A 68 -22.93 8.90 -14.59
CA PRO A 68 -22.90 10.28 -15.08
C PRO A 68 -21.57 11.01 -14.83
N VAL A 69 -20.89 10.70 -13.72
CA VAL A 69 -19.58 11.29 -13.42
C VAL A 69 -18.51 10.73 -14.36
N VAL A 70 -18.54 9.42 -14.62
CA VAL A 70 -17.66 8.80 -15.61
C VAL A 70 -17.91 9.37 -17.01
N ASP A 71 -19.16 9.61 -17.40
CA ASP A 71 -19.49 10.27 -18.67
C ASP A 71 -18.91 11.67 -18.77
N THR A 72 -19.00 12.44 -17.70
CA THR A 72 -18.42 13.78 -17.63
C THR A 72 -16.90 13.73 -17.79
N LEU A 73 -16.25 12.75 -17.15
CA LEU A 73 -14.80 12.54 -17.25
C LEU A 73 -14.37 12.11 -18.65
N ILE A 74 -15.10 11.20 -19.29
CA ILE A 74 -14.84 10.80 -20.68
C ILE A 74 -14.95 12.01 -21.59
N LYS A 75 -16.02 12.81 -21.49
CA LYS A 75 -16.22 14.03 -22.29
C LYS A 75 -15.10 15.05 -22.08
N ALA A 76 -14.69 15.29 -20.83
CA ALA A 76 -13.57 16.19 -20.54
C ALA A 76 -12.25 15.70 -21.16
N THR A 77 -12.02 14.39 -21.14
CA THR A 77 -10.82 13.78 -21.73
C THR A 77 -10.86 13.81 -23.26
N CYS A 78 -12.02 13.57 -23.89
CA CYS A 78 -12.21 13.74 -25.34
C CYS A 78 -11.94 15.20 -25.75
N LYS A 79 -12.47 16.17 -25.00
CA LYS A 79 -12.23 17.59 -25.26
C LYS A 79 -10.74 17.94 -25.20
N LEU A 80 -10.02 17.44 -24.18
CA LEU A 80 -8.56 17.59 -24.12
C LEU A 80 -7.87 16.95 -25.32
N ALA A 81 -8.35 15.79 -25.79
CA ALA A 81 -7.79 15.11 -26.95
C ALA A 81 -7.95 15.94 -28.23
N GLU A 82 -9.14 16.52 -28.45
CA GLU A 82 -9.47 17.34 -29.60
C GLU A 82 -8.73 18.68 -29.60
N ASP A 83 -8.81 19.42 -28.48
CA ASP A 83 -8.20 20.75 -28.31
C ASP A 83 -6.67 20.68 -28.46
N ASN A 84 -6.06 19.52 -28.15
CA ASN A 84 -4.62 19.31 -28.19
C ASN A 84 -4.16 18.30 -29.27
N ALA A 85 -5.01 18.01 -30.26
CA ALA A 85 -4.76 17.00 -31.29
C ALA A 85 -3.42 17.19 -32.03
N SER A 86 -3.01 18.43 -32.28
CA SER A 86 -1.77 18.80 -32.97
C SER A 86 -0.59 19.09 -32.05
N ILE A 87 -0.79 19.14 -30.72
CA ILE A 87 0.27 19.49 -29.77
C ILE A 87 1.26 18.33 -29.70
N PRO A 88 2.54 18.52 -30.06
CA PRO A 88 3.53 17.44 -30.06
C PRO A 88 3.79 16.88 -28.65
N ALA A 89 3.81 15.56 -28.52
CA ALA A 89 4.20 14.84 -27.31
C ALA A 89 4.96 13.58 -27.70
N LEU A 90 6.30 13.64 -27.70
CA LEU A 90 7.24 12.58 -28.04
C LEU A 90 6.78 11.15 -27.61
N PRO A 91 6.55 10.18 -28.53
CA PRO A 91 6.74 10.16 -29.99
C PRO A 91 5.48 10.43 -30.85
N THR A 92 4.45 11.06 -30.30
CA THR A 92 3.14 11.30 -30.92
C THR A 92 2.63 12.72 -30.62
N THR A 93 1.32 12.91 -30.47
CA THR A 93 0.70 14.15 -30.00
C THR A 93 0.04 13.94 -28.63
N LEU A 94 -0.05 15.01 -27.84
CA LEU A 94 -0.74 15.02 -26.56
C LEU A 94 -2.20 14.59 -26.75
N GLY A 95 -2.85 15.11 -27.78
CA GLY A 95 -4.23 14.77 -28.07
C GLY A 95 -4.46 13.28 -28.30
N LYS A 96 -3.58 12.61 -29.07
CA LYS A 96 -3.67 11.16 -29.26
C LYS A 96 -3.49 10.38 -27.96
N GLU A 97 -2.61 10.81 -27.06
CA GLU A 97 -2.44 10.13 -25.78
C GLU A 97 -3.68 10.28 -24.90
N MET A 98 -4.31 11.46 -24.89
CA MET A 98 -5.61 11.65 -24.22
C MET A 98 -6.71 10.78 -24.86
N SER A 99 -6.72 10.60 -26.19
CA SER A 99 -7.65 9.68 -26.85
C SER A 99 -7.55 8.25 -26.34
N VAL A 100 -6.34 7.77 -26.00
CA VAL A 100 -6.15 6.42 -25.44
C VAL A 100 -6.87 6.28 -24.09
N PHE A 101 -6.76 7.29 -23.22
CA PHE A 101 -7.42 7.29 -21.92
C PHE A 101 -8.94 7.35 -22.07
N ALA A 102 -9.46 8.24 -22.92
CA ALA A 102 -10.90 8.35 -23.18
C ALA A 102 -11.49 7.03 -23.71
N ALA A 103 -10.84 6.41 -24.70
CA ALA A 103 -11.29 5.16 -25.30
C ALA A 103 -11.29 4.00 -24.30
N ARG A 104 -10.24 3.87 -23.50
CA ARG A 104 -10.14 2.83 -22.46
C ARG A 104 -11.17 3.02 -21.35
N LEU A 105 -11.35 4.25 -20.88
CA LEU A 105 -12.32 4.55 -19.83
C LEU A 105 -13.75 4.25 -20.30
N SER A 106 -14.09 4.61 -21.54
CA SER A 106 -15.37 4.26 -22.16
C SER A 106 -15.60 2.75 -22.24
N GLU A 107 -14.58 1.99 -22.63
CA GLU A 107 -14.67 0.52 -22.67
C GLU A 107 -14.91 -0.08 -21.27
N GLN A 108 -14.24 0.43 -20.24
CA GLN A 108 -14.45 -0.04 -18.87
C GLN A 108 -15.85 0.31 -18.36
N LYS A 109 -16.35 1.52 -18.64
CA LYS A 109 -17.73 1.91 -18.34
C LYS A 109 -18.72 0.93 -18.97
N HIS A 110 -18.53 0.61 -20.25
CA HIS A 110 -19.38 -0.36 -20.96
C HIS A 110 -19.32 -1.75 -20.32
N LYS A 111 -18.14 -2.25 -19.91
CA LYS A 111 -18.02 -3.55 -19.23
C LYS A 111 -18.78 -3.56 -17.90
N ILE A 112 -18.65 -2.49 -17.12
CA ILE A 112 -19.31 -2.36 -15.82
C ILE A 112 -20.83 -2.28 -15.98
N SER A 113 -21.34 -1.54 -16.98
CA SER A 113 -22.79 -1.42 -17.20
C SER A 113 -23.48 -2.73 -17.59
N HIS A 114 -22.71 -3.73 -18.05
CA HIS A 114 -23.22 -5.07 -18.41
C HIS A 114 -23.12 -6.09 -17.27
N VAL A 115 -22.58 -5.71 -16.11
CA VAL A 115 -22.52 -6.59 -14.94
C VAL A 115 -23.95 -6.81 -14.43
N LYS A 116 -24.38 -8.08 -14.41
CA LYS A 116 -25.70 -8.46 -13.90
C LYS A 116 -25.68 -8.52 -12.39
N ILE A 117 -26.35 -7.58 -11.74
CA ILE A 117 -26.58 -7.61 -10.30
C ILE A 117 -27.66 -8.64 -10.01
N LYS A 118 -27.34 -9.61 -9.16
CA LYS A 118 -28.23 -10.73 -8.83
C LYS A 118 -29.04 -10.46 -7.56
N GLY A 119 -30.17 -11.15 -7.42
CA GLY A 119 -31.01 -11.11 -6.23
C GLY A 119 -31.63 -12.47 -5.94
N LYS A 120 -31.85 -12.76 -4.65
CA LYS A 120 -32.49 -13.98 -4.17
C LYS A 120 -33.84 -13.68 -3.51
N PHE A 121 -34.76 -14.62 -3.68
CA PHE A 121 -36.04 -14.65 -2.97
C PHE A 121 -36.49 -16.11 -2.84
N ALA A 122 -36.01 -16.82 -1.82
CA ALA A 122 -36.20 -18.27 -1.70
C ALA A 122 -36.51 -18.76 -0.28
N GLY A 123 -36.66 -17.83 0.66
CA GLY A 123 -36.93 -18.11 2.07
C GLY A 123 -35.70 -18.64 2.80
N ALA A 124 -35.90 -19.02 4.06
CA ALA A 124 -34.81 -19.28 4.99
C ALA A 124 -33.74 -20.25 4.46
N ILE A 125 -34.14 -21.37 3.87
CA ILE A 125 -33.24 -22.48 3.48
C ILE A 125 -32.87 -22.44 1.98
N GLY A 126 -33.41 -21.49 1.21
CA GLY A 126 -33.14 -21.36 -0.23
C GLY A 126 -33.92 -22.33 -1.14
N ASN A 127 -34.79 -23.18 -0.57
CA ASN A 127 -35.54 -24.22 -1.27
C ASN A 127 -37.06 -24.06 -1.16
N TYR A 128 -37.57 -22.88 -0.79
CA TYR A 128 -39.01 -22.59 -0.71
C TYR A 128 -39.81 -23.45 0.31
N ASN A 129 -39.16 -24.14 1.25
CA ASN A 129 -39.82 -25.07 2.16
C ASN A 129 -41.00 -24.46 2.95
N ALA A 130 -40.82 -23.26 3.51
CA ALA A 130 -41.88 -22.55 4.23
C ALA A 130 -43.04 -22.15 3.30
N HIS A 131 -42.71 -21.69 2.10
CA HIS A 131 -43.66 -21.32 1.07
C HIS A 131 -44.52 -22.51 0.62
N LEU A 132 -43.89 -23.65 0.33
CA LEU A 132 -44.56 -24.89 -0.08
C LEU A 132 -45.38 -25.52 1.05
N SER A 133 -44.98 -25.31 2.32
CA SER A 133 -45.74 -25.79 3.48
C SER A 133 -47.05 -25.02 3.65
N ALA A 134 -47.04 -23.71 3.39
CA ALA A 134 -48.23 -22.87 3.47
C ALA A 134 -49.11 -22.97 2.22
N TYR A 135 -48.51 -23.01 1.03
CA TYR A 135 -49.21 -23.14 -0.25
C TYR A 135 -48.47 -24.13 -1.19
N PRO A 136 -48.83 -25.42 -1.15
CA PRO A 136 -48.12 -26.46 -1.89
C PRO A 136 -48.38 -26.43 -3.41
N ASN A 137 -49.51 -25.87 -3.84
CA ASN A 137 -49.93 -25.84 -5.24
C ASN A 137 -49.46 -24.58 -6.00
N VAL A 138 -48.68 -23.71 -5.34
CA VAL A 138 -48.19 -22.46 -5.93
C VAL A 138 -46.76 -22.64 -6.45
N ASN A 139 -46.49 -22.16 -7.66
CA ASN A 139 -45.16 -22.20 -8.26
C ASN A 139 -44.26 -21.08 -7.72
N TRP A 140 -43.74 -21.28 -6.50
CA TRP A 140 -42.89 -20.31 -5.80
C TRP A 140 -41.61 -19.91 -6.56
N PRO A 141 -40.87 -20.82 -7.22
CA PRO A 141 -39.73 -20.43 -8.05
C PRO A 141 -40.08 -19.44 -9.17
N GLN A 142 -41.25 -19.58 -9.79
CA GLN A 142 -41.70 -18.66 -10.83
C GLN A 142 -42.06 -17.29 -10.24
N ILE A 143 -42.84 -17.24 -9.16
CA ILE A 143 -43.20 -15.99 -8.48
C ILE A 143 -41.95 -15.25 -7.99
N ALA A 144 -40.99 -15.97 -7.41
CA ALA A 144 -39.73 -15.40 -6.96
C ALA A 144 -38.94 -14.78 -8.12
N ARG A 145 -38.89 -15.44 -9.27
CA ARG A 145 -38.26 -14.89 -10.48
C ARG A 145 -38.93 -13.60 -10.92
N GLU A 146 -40.25 -13.64 -11.09
CA GLU A 146 -41.03 -12.47 -11.53
C GLU A 146 -40.87 -11.31 -10.55
N PHE A 147 -40.84 -11.58 -9.25
CA PHE A 147 -40.62 -10.58 -8.22
C PHE A 147 -39.22 -9.96 -8.26
N VAL A 148 -38.16 -10.75 -8.42
CA VAL A 148 -36.79 -10.22 -8.51
C VAL A 148 -36.56 -9.47 -9.82
N GLU A 149 -37.05 -10.01 -10.94
CA GLU A 149 -36.90 -9.41 -12.27
C GLU A 149 -37.74 -8.14 -12.44
N SER A 150 -38.89 -8.01 -11.77
CA SER A 150 -39.66 -6.75 -11.78
C SER A 150 -38.92 -5.56 -11.17
N ARG A 151 -37.90 -5.80 -10.33
CA ARG A 151 -36.97 -4.77 -9.81
C ARG A 151 -35.78 -4.51 -10.75
N GLY A 152 -35.77 -5.20 -11.89
CA GLY A 152 -34.71 -5.21 -12.89
C GLY A 152 -33.39 -5.78 -12.37
N LEU A 153 -33.46 -6.75 -11.47
CA LEU A 153 -32.33 -7.55 -11.00
C LEU A 153 -32.32 -8.90 -11.73
N CYS A 154 -31.17 -9.59 -11.75
CA CYS A 154 -31.06 -10.93 -12.31
C CYS A 154 -31.42 -11.97 -11.24
N PHE A 155 -32.46 -12.75 -11.47
CA PHE A 155 -32.87 -13.78 -10.51
C PHE A 155 -31.80 -14.88 -10.33
N ASN A 156 -31.45 -15.18 -9.07
CA ASN A 156 -30.57 -16.29 -8.73
C ASN A 156 -31.38 -17.46 -8.12
N PRO A 157 -31.60 -18.57 -8.85
CA PRO A 157 -32.36 -19.71 -8.35
C PRO A 157 -31.55 -20.65 -7.45
N TYR A 158 -30.21 -20.56 -7.44
CA TYR A 158 -29.34 -21.49 -6.71
C TYR A 158 -28.65 -20.77 -5.57
N VAL A 159 -29.23 -20.79 -4.38
CA VAL A 159 -28.78 -20.04 -3.21
C VAL A 159 -28.72 -20.90 -1.96
N THR A 160 -27.75 -20.62 -1.09
CA THR A 160 -27.64 -21.20 0.25
C THR A 160 -28.58 -20.49 1.24
N GLN A 161 -28.82 -21.13 2.40
CA GLN A 161 -29.61 -20.59 3.52
C GLN A 161 -29.21 -19.13 3.82
N ARG A 162 -27.91 -18.92 4.00
CA ARG A 162 -27.27 -17.61 4.07
C ARG A 162 -26.39 -17.44 2.83
N ASP A 163 -26.64 -16.42 2.03
CA ASP A 163 -25.86 -16.17 0.81
C ASP A 163 -24.65 -15.31 1.16
N LEU A 164 -23.63 -15.96 1.75
CA LEU A 164 -22.44 -15.29 2.27
C LEU A 164 -21.58 -14.66 1.17
N THR A 165 -21.72 -15.10 -0.08
CA THR A 165 -20.81 -14.73 -1.16
C THR A 165 -21.28 -13.50 -1.93
N ASP A 166 -22.60 -13.32 -2.13
CA ASP A 166 -23.13 -12.17 -2.86
C ASP A 166 -23.50 -10.99 -1.92
N SER A 167 -24.12 -11.21 -0.75
CA SER A 167 -24.60 -10.08 0.08
C SER A 167 -23.48 -9.34 0.84
N ILE A 168 -22.45 -10.05 1.32
CA ILE A 168 -21.27 -9.43 1.98
C ILE A 168 -20.41 -8.67 0.97
N VAL A 169 -20.23 -9.23 -0.23
CA VAL A 169 -19.46 -8.57 -1.29
C VAL A 169 -20.19 -7.33 -1.80
N LEU A 170 -21.51 -7.40 -2.01
CA LEU A 170 -22.32 -6.25 -2.43
C LEU A 170 -22.28 -5.10 -1.41
N ARG A 171 -22.22 -5.42 -0.10
CA ARG A 171 -22.05 -4.41 0.98
C ARG A 171 -20.71 -3.69 0.90
N ASN A 172 -19.62 -4.40 0.60
CA ASN A 172 -18.28 -3.82 0.50
C ASN A 172 -18.00 -3.16 -0.86
N MET A 173 -18.73 -3.51 -1.92
CA MET A 173 -18.62 -2.86 -3.24
C MET A 173 -18.94 -1.37 -3.19
N GLY A 174 -19.81 -0.95 -2.26
CA GLY A 174 -20.15 0.46 -2.06
C GLY A 174 -18.93 1.33 -1.75
N GLU A 175 -17.99 0.83 -0.93
CA GLU A 175 -16.75 1.53 -0.59
C GLU A 175 -15.87 1.72 -1.82
N GLY A 176 -15.71 0.66 -2.63
CA GLY A 176 -14.98 0.71 -3.89
C GLY A 176 -15.54 1.75 -4.86
N PHE A 177 -16.88 1.84 -4.97
CA PHE A 177 -17.54 2.87 -5.77
C PHE A 177 -17.40 4.27 -5.17
N GLY A 178 -17.45 4.40 -3.84
CA GLY A 178 -17.22 5.66 -3.14
C GLY A 178 -15.84 6.24 -3.42
N HIS A 179 -14.79 5.44 -3.26
CA HIS A 179 -13.41 5.86 -3.57
C HIS A 179 -13.23 6.16 -5.05
N SER A 180 -13.81 5.34 -5.94
CA SER A 180 -13.76 5.57 -7.37
C SER A 180 -14.44 6.89 -7.76
N LEU A 181 -15.60 7.20 -7.17
CA LEU A 181 -16.32 8.44 -7.41
C LEU A 181 -15.49 9.66 -6.99
N LEU A 182 -14.84 9.58 -5.83
CA LEU A 182 -13.93 10.64 -5.37
C LEU A 182 -12.77 10.83 -6.34
N ALA A 183 -12.13 9.72 -6.76
CA ALA A 183 -11.04 9.76 -7.72
C ALA A 183 -11.48 10.38 -9.06
N TYR A 184 -12.67 10.04 -9.58
CA TYR A 184 -13.20 10.64 -10.81
C TYR A 184 -13.46 12.14 -10.66
N LYS A 185 -14.01 12.59 -9.53
CA LYS A 185 -14.22 14.02 -9.25
C LYS A 185 -12.89 14.78 -9.12
N SER A 186 -11.91 14.21 -8.41
CA SER A 186 -10.58 14.81 -8.30
C SER A 186 -9.87 14.87 -9.66
N ALA A 187 -9.99 13.83 -10.49
CA ALA A 187 -9.45 13.82 -11.85
C ALA A 187 -10.07 14.92 -12.71
N LEU A 188 -11.40 15.12 -12.64
CA LEU A 188 -12.09 16.23 -13.31
C LEU A 188 -11.56 17.60 -12.87
N GLN A 189 -11.37 17.81 -11.57
CA GLN A 189 -10.79 19.05 -11.05
C GLN A 189 -9.34 19.24 -11.48
N GLY A 190 -8.55 18.16 -11.53
CA GLY A 190 -7.17 18.17 -11.99
C GLY A 190 -7.07 18.53 -13.47
N ILE A 191 -7.91 17.91 -14.31
CA ILE A 191 -8.02 18.19 -15.74
C ILE A 191 -8.30 19.68 -15.99
N ALA A 192 -9.20 20.30 -15.22
CA ALA A 192 -9.53 21.71 -15.35
C ALA A 192 -8.37 22.67 -15.01
N LYS A 193 -7.33 22.18 -14.31
CA LYS A 193 -6.16 22.95 -13.88
C LYS A 193 -4.91 22.67 -14.73
N LEU A 194 -4.99 21.75 -15.69
CA LEU A 194 -3.85 21.41 -16.53
C LEU A 194 -3.44 22.61 -17.38
N GLN A 195 -2.17 22.98 -17.28
CA GLN A 195 -1.55 23.99 -18.13
C GLN A 195 -0.46 23.34 -18.97
N LEU A 196 -0.41 23.67 -20.25
CA LEU A 196 0.67 23.25 -21.11
C LEU A 196 1.93 24.04 -20.75
N CYS A 197 3.00 23.33 -20.42
CA CYS A 197 4.30 23.95 -20.24
C CYS A 197 4.95 24.14 -21.61
N ASP A 198 5.36 25.37 -21.91
CA ASP A 198 5.95 25.77 -23.20
C ASP A 198 7.43 25.35 -23.32
N ILE A 199 7.74 24.11 -22.94
CA ILE A 199 9.11 23.60 -23.02
C ILE A 199 9.30 22.93 -24.38
N THR A 200 9.98 23.64 -25.26
CA THR A 200 10.47 23.15 -26.55
C THR A 200 11.53 22.05 -26.33
N TYR A 201 11.13 20.80 -26.10
CA TYR A 201 12.05 19.65 -26.15
C TYR A 201 12.41 19.34 -27.61
N MET A 202 13.21 20.22 -28.23
CA MET A 202 13.60 20.15 -29.64
C MET A 202 14.82 19.24 -29.87
N TYR A 203 15.61 18.93 -28.83
CA TYR A 203 16.97 18.42 -29.00
C TYR A 203 17.14 16.91 -28.79
N CYS A 204 16.15 16.19 -28.24
CA CYS A 204 16.24 14.72 -28.01
C CYS A 204 15.43 13.88 -29.03
N THR A 205 14.92 14.54 -30.08
CA THR A 205 13.68 14.15 -30.77
C THR A 205 13.97 13.38 -32.09
N PHE A 206 15.16 13.57 -32.67
CA PHE A 206 15.56 12.96 -33.95
C PHE A 206 15.82 11.45 -33.86
N PHE A 207 16.06 10.89 -32.66
CA PHE A 207 16.17 9.44 -32.46
C PHE A 207 14.93 8.67 -32.92
N LEU A 208 13.74 9.30 -32.86
CA LEU A 208 12.49 8.68 -33.28
C LEU A 208 12.41 8.43 -34.78
N LEU A 209 13.08 9.26 -35.60
CA LEU A 209 13.11 9.10 -37.06
C LEU A 209 13.84 7.82 -37.49
N ARG A 210 14.59 7.18 -36.59
CA ARG A 210 15.17 5.85 -36.83
C ARG A 210 14.11 4.83 -37.23
N GLY A 211 12.91 4.89 -36.64
CA GLY A 211 11.78 4.04 -36.99
C GLY A 211 11.33 4.26 -38.43
N ALA A 212 11.22 5.53 -38.84
CA ALA A 212 10.89 5.94 -40.20
C ALA A 212 11.92 5.44 -41.21
N CYS A 213 13.21 5.73 -40.99
CA CYS A 213 14.30 5.28 -41.86
C CYS A 213 14.31 3.74 -41.98
N LYS A 214 14.09 3.01 -40.88
CA LYS A 214 13.99 1.53 -40.90
C LYS A 214 12.85 1.05 -41.80
N ALA A 215 11.67 1.66 -41.67
CA ALA A 215 10.50 1.28 -42.45
C ALA A 215 10.69 1.55 -43.94
N VAL A 216 11.23 2.72 -44.30
CA VAL A 216 11.54 3.07 -45.70
C VAL A 216 12.60 2.14 -46.29
N MET A 217 13.70 1.89 -45.57
CA MET A 217 14.71 0.91 -46.00
C MET A 217 14.13 -0.49 -46.20
N GLY A 218 13.21 -0.91 -45.32
CA GLY A 218 12.50 -2.18 -45.44
C GLY A 218 11.60 -2.24 -46.69
N ARG A 219 10.89 -1.15 -47.00
CA ARG A 219 10.03 -1.04 -48.20
C ARG A 219 10.82 -1.23 -49.50
N TYR A 220 12.04 -0.68 -49.58
CA TYR A 220 12.89 -0.76 -50.77
C TYR A 220 13.90 -1.92 -50.75
N GLY A 221 13.78 -2.84 -49.77
CA GLY A 221 14.60 -4.06 -49.74
C GLY A 221 16.08 -3.82 -49.41
N VAL A 222 16.43 -2.71 -48.74
CA VAL A 222 17.82 -2.41 -48.37
C VAL A 222 18.34 -3.47 -47.36
N PRO A 223 19.40 -4.21 -47.70
CA PRO A 223 19.92 -5.28 -46.85
C PRO A 223 20.55 -4.71 -45.57
N GLU A 224 20.52 -5.52 -44.50
CA GLU A 224 21.13 -5.19 -43.20
C GLU A 224 20.66 -3.86 -42.57
N SER A 225 19.44 -3.38 -42.87
CA SER A 225 18.90 -2.08 -42.41
C SER A 225 19.03 -1.85 -40.90
N TYR A 226 18.87 -2.89 -40.06
CA TYR A 226 19.06 -2.79 -38.61
C TYR A 226 20.51 -2.51 -38.20
N LYS A 227 21.49 -3.06 -38.91
CA LYS A 227 22.93 -2.90 -38.66
C LYS A 227 23.40 -1.52 -39.12
N LYS A 228 22.97 -1.06 -40.30
CA LYS A 228 23.18 0.31 -40.80
C LYS A 228 22.66 1.37 -39.81
N LEU A 229 21.46 1.17 -39.25
CA LEU A 229 20.91 2.03 -38.20
C LEU A 229 21.67 1.96 -36.86
N LYS A 230 22.33 0.83 -36.57
CA LYS A 230 23.13 0.66 -35.36
C LYS A 230 24.47 1.39 -35.49
N GLU A 231 24.99 1.53 -36.71
CA GLU A 231 26.18 2.33 -37.03
C GLU A 231 25.90 3.83 -36.92
N LEU A 232 24.72 4.29 -37.39
CA LEU A 232 24.22 5.65 -37.15
C LEU A 232 24.17 6.00 -35.65
N ALA A 233 23.77 5.04 -34.81
CA ALA A 233 23.77 5.19 -33.36
C ALA A 233 25.15 5.03 -32.68
N ARG A 234 26.22 4.71 -33.43
CA ARG A 234 27.58 4.40 -32.93
C ARG A 234 28.70 5.30 -33.51
N GLY A 235 28.46 6.14 -34.53
CA GLY A 235 29.46 6.96 -35.27
C GLY A 235 29.90 8.30 -34.61
N ARG A 236 31.15 8.73 -34.95
CA ARG A 236 32.18 9.63 -34.34
C ARG A 236 31.81 10.79 -33.37
N ALA A 237 32.75 11.07 -32.45
CA ALA A 237 32.76 12.21 -31.53
C ALA A 237 33.50 13.39 -32.17
N VAL A 238 32.94 14.60 -32.12
CA VAL A 238 33.63 15.84 -32.49
C VAL A 238 33.27 17.00 -31.55
N THR A 239 34.35 17.56 -30.98
CA THR A 239 34.61 18.87 -30.37
C THR A 239 33.90 19.38 -29.10
N LYS A 240 34.79 19.80 -28.19
CA LYS A 240 34.65 20.60 -26.97
C LYS A 240 33.74 21.82 -27.15
N ASP A 241 32.53 21.76 -26.61
CA ASP A 241 31.95 22.90 -25.89
C ASP A 241 31.03 22.38 -24.79
N SER A 242 31.41 22.65 -23.54
CA SER A 242 31.02 21.87 -22.36
C SER A 242 30.07 22.63 -21.45
N ARG A 243 28.95 23.16 -21.95
CA ARG A 243 28.02 23.92 -21.07
C ARG A 243 26.50 23.73 -21.24
N LYS A 244 25.98 22.83 -22.09
CA LYS A 244 24.49 22.65 -22.21
C LYS A 244 23.96 21.23 -22.45
N THR A 245 24.73 20.17 -22.15
CA THR A 245 24.33 18.79 -22.52
C THR A 245 24.19 17.87 -21.31
N SER A 246 23.25 18.20 -20.41
CA SER A 246 22.86 17.32 -19.30
C SER A 246 21.38 17.00 -19.40
N LEU A 247 20.99 16.17 -20.37
CA LEU A 247 19.70 15.49 -20.42
C LEU A 247 19.85 14.19 -21.24
N LEU A 248 19.59 13.07 -20.57
CA LEU A 248 19.58 11.67 -21.04
C LEU A 248 20.58 11.30 -22.16
N THR A 249 21.79 10.92 -21.77
CA THR A 249 22.70 10.13 -22.62
C THR A 249 22.71 8.67 -22.17
N VAL A 250 22.05 7.78 -22.93
CA VAL A 250 22.42 6.36 -22.92
C VAL A 250 23.42 6.17 -24.05
N ARG A 251 24.71 6.04 -23.71
CA ARG A 251 25.86 5.83 -24.63
C ARG A 251 26.35 7.03 -25.45
N GLY A 252 26.27 8.24 -24.89
CA GLY A 252 27.26 9.29 -25.16
C GLY A 252 27.21 10.07 -26.48
N ARG A 253 26.13 10.06 -27.28
CA ARG A 253 25.96 10.99 -28.44
C ARG A 253 24.50 11.37 -28.69
N ALA A 254 24.27 12.59 -29.17
CA ALA A 254 22.96 13.06 -29.65
C ALA A 254 22.85 12.80 -31.16
N VAL A 255 21.74 12.21 -31.62
CA VAL A 255 21.41 12.12 -33.05
C VAL A 255 20.90 13.50 -33.49
N THR A 256 21.62 14.15 -34.40
CA THR A 256 21.28 15.50 -34.92
C THR A 256 20.63 15.41 -36.29
N LYS A 257 20.00 16.51 -36.74
CA LYS A 257 19.44 16.63 -38.10
C LYS A 257 20.49 16.32 -39.17
N ASP A 258 21.71 16.84 -38.99
CA ASP A 258 22.82 16.65 -39.94
C ASP A 258 23.26 15.19 -40.03
N SER A 259 23.32 14.48 -38.90
CA SER A 259 23.66 13.05 -38.90
C SER A 259 22.63 12.17 -39.63
N ILE A 260 21.35 12.56 -39.64
CA ILE A 260 20.31 11.86 -40.40
C ILE A 260 20.38 12.20 -41.88
N LYS A 261 20.74 13.45 -42.22
CA LYS A 261 20.93 13.88 -43.60
C LYS A 261 22.08 13.11 -44.26
N GLU A 262 23.26 13.11 -43.64
CA GLU A 262 24.43 12.35 -44.10
C GLU A 262 24.10 10.87 -44.28
N PHE A 263 23.43 10.27 -43.28
CA PHE A 263 23.02 8.88 -43.36
C PHE A 263 22.03 8.60 -44.49
N THR A 264 21.12 9.52 -44.80
CA THR A 264 20.09 9.33 -45.83
C THR A 264 20.67 9.47 -47.24
N GLU A 265 21.65 10.36 -47.43
CA GLU A 265 22.36 10.54 -48.70
C GLU A 265 23.16 9.27 -49.09
N ASP A 266 23.78 8.61 -48.10
CA ASP A 266 24.56 7.37 -48.25
C ASP A 266 23.71 6.11 -48.53
N LEU A 267 22.36 6.19 -48.46
CA LEU A 267 21.49 5.04 -48.71
C LEU A 267 21.21 4.85 -50.21
N GLU A 268 21.21 3.59 -50.66
CA GLU A 268 20.73 3.17 -51.97
C GLU A 268 19.19 3.18 -52.00
N LEU A 269 18.59 4.37 -52.08
CA LEU A 269 17.15 4.60 -52.16
C LEU A 269 16.83 5.48 -53.39
N PRO A 270 15.63 5.36 -53.98
CA PRO A 270 15.16 6.32 -54.98
C PRO A 270 15.15 7.75 -54.42
N GLU A 271 15.43 8.75 -55.27
CA GLU A 271 15.51 10.16 -54.84
C GLU A 271 14.21 10.64 -54.15
N GLU A 272 13.05 10.25 -54.65
CA GLU A 272 11.74 10.55 -54.01
C GLU A 272 11.66 10.06 -52.55
N ALA A 273 12.25 8.90 -52.25
CA ALA A 273 12.26 8.35 -50.89
C ALA A 273 13.30 9.02 -50.00
N LYS A 274 14.41 9.51 -50.58
CA LYS A 274 15.41 10.31 -49.84
C LYS A 274 14.85 11.68 -49.49
N ASP A 275 14.23 12.37 -50.46
CA ASP A 275 13.59 13.67 -50.26
C ASP A 275 12.55 13.60 -49.13
N TYR A 276 11.70 12.56 -49.15
CA TYR A 276 10.72 12.32 -48.08
C TYR A 276 11.35 12.14 -46.68
N LEU A 277 12.47 11.42 -46.58
CA LEU A 277 13.20 11.24 -45.31
C LEU A 277 13.89 12.54 -44.85
N LEU A 278 14.36 13.37 -45.78
CA LEU A 278 15.06 14.64 -45.52
C LEU A 278 14.12 15.77 -45.10
N GLU A 279 12.89 15.78 -45.61
CA GLU A 279 11.84 16.72 -45.21
C GLU A 279 11.22 16.38 -43.85
N MET A 280 11.32 15.12 -43.40
CA MET A 280 10.76 14.70 -42.13
C MET A 280 11.47 15.34 -40.94
N THR A 281 10.65 15.83 -40.01
CA THR A 281 11.09 16.33 -38.72
C THR A 281 10.37 15.57 -37.63
N PRO A 282 10.88 15.58 -36.40
CA PRO A 282 10.15 14.96 -35.30
C PRO A 282 8.76 15.56 -35.04
N HIS A 283 8.52 16.82 -35.46
CA HIS A 283 7.21 17.48 -35.37
C HIS A 283 6.23 17.00 -36.47
N THR A 284 6.76 16.58 -37.62
CA THR A 284 5.96 16.05 -38.73
C THR A 284 5.84 14.52 -38.69
N TYR A 285 6.69 13.84 -37.92
CA TYR A 285 6.63 12.39 -37.68
C TYR A 285 5.58 12.00 -36.62
N VAL A 286 4.34 12.43 -36.84
CA VAL A 286 3.20 12.15 -35.92
C VAL A 286 2.17 11.18 -36.52
N GLY A 287 2.32 10.79 -37.79
CA GLY A 287 1.40 9.88 -38.47
C GLY A 287 -0.06 10.35 -38.40
N VAL A 288 -0.99 9.43 -38.14
CA VAL A 288 -2.43 9.72 -38.00
C VAL A 288 -2.83 10.20 -36.60
N ALA A 289 -1.88 10.58 -35.73
CA ALA A 289 -2.16 10.97 -34.34
C ALA A 289 -3.15 12.14 -34.23
N ILE A 290 -3.04 13.13 -35.11
CA ILE A 290 -3.95 14.28 -35.13
C ILE A 290 -5.40 13.84 -35.44
N GLU A 291 -5.57 12.93 -36.40
CA GLU A 291 -6.88 12.40 -36.75
C GLU A 291 -7.48 11.57 -35.61
N LEU A 292 -6.66 10.72 -34.96
CA LEU A 292 -7.07 9.97 -33.77
C LEU A 292 -7.43 10.86 -32.58
N GLY A 293 -6.80 12.04 -32.46
CA GLY A 293 -7.15 13.08 -31.50
C GLY A 293 -8.53 13.67 -31.78
N LYS A 294 -8.81 14.02 -33.04
CA LYS A 294 -10.04 14.70 -33.46
C LYS A 294 -11.28 13.80 -33.56
N THR A 295 -11.08 12.50 -33.72
CA THR A 295 -12.18 11.55 -34.02
C THR A 295 -12.61 10.71 -32.82
N VAL A 296 -11.94 10.85 -31.66
CA VAL A 296 -12.15 9.96 -30.51
C VAL A 296 -13.56 10.02 -29.94
N ASP A 297 -14.17 11.21 -29.85
CA ASP A 297 -15.54 11.36 -29.33
C ASP A 297 -16.54 10.65 -30.25
N THR A 298 -16.44 10.89 -31.56
CA THR A 298 -17.23 10.18 -32.57
C THR A 298 -17.01 8.66 -32.51
N ALA A 299 -15.77 8.20 -32.37
CA ALA A 299 -15.43 6.79 -32.29
C ALA A 299 -15.96 6.10 -31.01
N ILE A 300 -16.07 6.83 -29.90
CA ILE A 300 -16.66 6.33 -28.66
C ILE A 300 -18.19 6.28 -28.76
N ASN A 301 -18.81 7.33 -29.28
CA ASN A 301 -20.27 7.46 -29.34
C ASN A 301 -20.89 6.58 -30.44
N SER A 302 -20.19 6.36 -31.56
CA SER A 302 -20.60 5.45 -32.64
C SER A 302 -20.62 3.98 -32.23
N LYS A 303 -19.82 3.57 -31.25
CA LYS A 303 -19.75 2.17 -30.78
C LYS A 303 -21.02 1.66 -30.11
N SER A 304 -22.03 2.51 -29.86
CA SER A 304 -23.40 2.05 -29.55
C SER A 304 -24.10 1.37 -30.75
N LYS A 305 -23.53 1.47 -31.97
CA LYS A 305 -23.92 0.68 -33.17
C LYS A 305 -22.66 0.31 -33.98
N ALA A 306 -22.28 -0.96 -33.92
CA ALA A 306 -21.29 -1.62 -34.80
C ALA A 306 -19.80 -1.33 -34.56
N PHE A 307 -19.11 -2.32 -33.99
CA PHE A 307 -17.65 -2.39 -33.89
C PHE A 307 -17.11 -3.20 -35.08
N ALA A 308 -17.16 -2.66 -36.30
CA ALA A 308 -16.48 -3.23 -37.47
C ALA A 308 -16.49 -2.25 -38.65
N LEU A 309 -15.53 -1.33 -38.72
CA LEU A 309 -14.96 -0.71 -39.95
C LEU A 309 -14.16 0.51 -39.50
N PHE A 310 -12.85 0.42 -39.28
CA PHE A 310 -11.93 1.58 -39.42
C PHE A 310 -10.44 1.18 -39.38
N LEU A 311 -10.12 -0.09 -39.66
CA LEU A 311 -8.72 -0.55 -39.83
C LEU A 311 -8.41 -1.10 -41.24
N CYS A 312 -9.32 -0.95 -42.19
CA CYS A 312 -9.06 -1.28 -43.60
C CYS A 312 -9.48 -0.11 -44.49
N PHE A 313 -8.54 0.79 -44.78
CA PHE A 313 -8.59 1.53 -46.05
C PHE A 313 -8.12 0.56 -47.15
N PRO A 314 -8.87 0.35 -48.24
CA PRO A 314 -8.39 -0.43 -49.37
C PRO A 314 -7.36 0.41 -50.14
N CYS A 315 -6.13 -0.06 -50.18
CA CYS A 315 -5.13 0.45 -51.12
C CYS A 315 -5.41 -0.21 -52.48
N GLU A 316 -6.04 0.52 -53.39
CA GLU A 316 -6.06 0.16 -54.81
C GLU A 316 -4.67 0.41 -55.39
N LEU A 317 -3.80 -0.61 -55.40
CA LEU A 317 -2.69 -0.70 -56.35
C LEU A 317 -2.46 -2.18 -56.68
N GLY A 318 -2.49 -2.47 -57.98
CA GLY A 318 -2.54 -3.82 -58.52
C GLY A 318 -1.24 -4.63 -58.41
N HIS A 319 -1.45 -5.94 -58.49
CA HIS A 319 -0.54 -7.08 -58.64
C HIS A 319 0.03 -7.79 -57.39
N PRO A 320 0.10 -9.14 -57.42
CA PRO A 320 0.14 -9.96 -56.22
C PRO A 320 1.57 -10.44 -55.91
N ALA A 321 1.99 -10.32 -54.66
CA ALA A 321 3.11 -11.10 -54.14
C ALA A 321 2.79 -11.57 -52.72
N LYS A 322 2.81 -12.89 -52.56
CA LYS A 322 2.53 -13.66 -51.35
C LYS A 322 3.46 -13.23 -50.21
N MET A 323 2.89 -13.03 -49.01
CA MET A 323 3.63 -13.24 -47.77
C MET A 323 2.68 -13.70 -46.67
N GLU A 324 2.75 -15.00 -46.36
CA GLU A 324 2.17 -15.59 -45.16
C GLU A 324 2.90 -15.08 -43.93
N THR A 325 2.20 -14.54 -42.94
CA THR A 325 2.56 -14.66 -41.54
C THR A 325 1.29 -14.64 -40.69
N GLY A 326 1.06 -15.75 -40.00
CA GLY A 326 -0.15 -16.01 -39.25
C GLY A 326 -0.22 -15.25 -37.93
N VAL A 327 -1.44 -14.80 -37.62
CA VAL A 327 -1.92 -14.59 -36.25
C VAL A 327 -3.32 -15.19 -36.20
N ALA A 328 -3.42 -16.43 -35.72
CA ALA A 328 -4.69 -17.07 -35.44
C ALA A 328 -5.16 -16.65 -34.04
N CYS A 329 -6.17 -15.79 -33.99
CA CYS A 329 -6.99 -15.53 -32.81
C CYS A 329 -8.41 -15.93 -33.20
N CYS A 330 -8.88 -17.10 -32.76
CA CYS A 330 -10.26 -17.52 -32.94
C CYS A 330 -10.91 -17.75 -31.59
N ALA A 331 -11.92 -16.94 -31.29
CA ALA A 331 -12.91 -17.19 -30.26
C ALA A 331 -14.32 -17.07 -30.86
N ARG A 332 -15.23 -17.89 -30.31
CA ARG A 332 -16.70 -18.01 -30.54
C ARG A 332 -17.12 -18.92 -31.70
N GLY A 333 -18.19 -19.72 -31.62
CA GLY A 333 -19.18 -19.93 -30.56
C GLY A 333 -20.31 -20.89 -31.05
N ALA A 334 -21.04 -21.44 -30.09
CA ALA A 334 -22.47 -21.80 -30.07
C ALA A 334 -23.22 -22.41 -31.29
N TYR A 335 -23.73 -23.64 -31.05
CA TYR A 335 -25.10 -24.19 -31.23
C TYR A 335 -25.64 -24.79 -32.56
N LEU A 336 -25.71 -26.15 -32.56
CA LEU A 336 -26.80 -27.13 -32.90
C LEU A 336 -27.43 -27.18 -34.32
N PRO A 337 -28.21 -28.24 -34.72
CA PRO A 337 -28.50 -29.56 -34.10
C PRO A 337 -28.40 -30.79 -35.07
N GLY A 338 -28.51 -32.03 -34.55
CA GLY A 338 -29.13 -33.13 -35.33
C GLY A 338 -28.68 -34.58 -35.10
N VAL A 339 -29.53 -35.35 -34.42
CA VAL A 339 -29.98 -36.73 -34.74
C VAL A 339 -29.08 -37.95 -34.37
N SER A 340 -29.52 -38.64 -33.29
CA SER A 340 -29.71 -40.10 -33.05
C SER A 340 -28.64 -41.13 -33.52
N GLN A 341 -28.27 -42.18 -32.76
CA GLN A 341 -29.13 -43.24 -32.20
C GLN A 341 -28.39 -44.07 -31.12
N HIS A 342 -29.21 -44.61 -30.22
CA HIS A 342 -29.06 -45.75 -29.30
C HIS A 342 -27.90 -46.75 -29.50
N SER A 343 -27.32 -47.23 -28.39
CA SER A 343 -27.70 -48.54 -27.80
C SER A 343 -26.97 -48.86 -26.49
N LYS A 344 -27.70 -49.56 -25.62
CA LYS A 344 -27.37 -50.02 -24.26
C LYS A 344 -26.53 -51.30 -24.30
N ALA A 345 -25.69 -51.53 -23.29
CA ALA A 345 -25.71 -52.77 -22.50
C ALA A 345 -24.74 -52.72 -21.30
N SER A 346 -25.29 -53.06 -20.15
CA SER A 346 -24.65 -53.39 -18.88
C SER A 346 -23.88 -54.72 -18.94
N VAL A 347 -22.89 -54.91 -18.06
CA VAL A 347 -22.68 -56.10 -17.19
C VAL A 347 -21.41 -55.88 -16.33
N SER A 348 -21.51 -56.21 -15.05
CA SER A 348 -20.44 -56.49 -14.08
C SER A 348 -20.81 -57.80 -13.35
N PRO A 349 -20.01 -58.44 -12.45
CA PRO A 349 -18.61 -58.22 -12.03
C PRO A 349 -17.76 -59.53 -11.84
N GLN A 350 -16.56 -59.35 -11.24
CA GLN A 350 -15.64 -60.31 -10.55
C GLN A 350 -14.62 -61.04 -11.44
N SER A 351 -13.36 -61.25 -11.07
CA SER A 351 -12.46 -60.80 -9.98
C SER A 351 -11.04 -61.32 -10.30
N ILE A 352 -10.00 -60.68 -9.72
CA ILE A 352 -8.66 -61.19 -9.32
C ILE A 352 -7.55 -60.20 -9.74
N PHE A 353 -6.93 -59.62 -8.71
CA PHE A 353 -5.72 -58.78 -8.73
C PHE A 353 -4.43 -59.64 -8.81
N PRO A 354 -3.28 -59.09 -9.24
CA PRO A 354 -2.36 -58.48 -8.27
C PRO A 354 -1.69 -57.15 -8.70
N SER A 355 -1.59 -56.26 -7.70
CA SER A 355 -0.59 -55.22 -7.38
C SER A 355 0.26 -54.56 -8.48
N PHE A 356 0.32 -53.22 -8.50
CA PHE A 356 1.37 -52.45 -7.80
C PHE A 356 0.98 -50.95 -7.69
N THR A 357 1.59 -50.33 -6.69
CA THR A 357 1.36 -49.03 -6.02
C THR A 357 1.41 -47.75 -6.85
N ALA A 358 0.52 -46.79 -6.54
CA ALA A 358 0.75 -45.35 -6.75
C ALA A 358 0.14 -44.52 -5.59
N ARG A 359 0.98 -43.74 -4.90
CA ARG A 359 0.59 -42.75 -3.89
C ARG A 359 -0.18 -41.60 -4.55
N ARG A 360 -1.35 -41.26 -3.98
CA ARG A 360 -2.16 -40.10 -4.36
C ARG A 360 -2.28 -39.16 -3.15
N LEU A 361 -2.03 -37.87 -3.40
CA LEU A 361 -2.41 -36.76 -2.53
C LEU A 361 -3.94 -36.70 -2.33
N LYS A 362 -4.37 -36.34 -1.12
CA LYS A 362 -5.68 -35.76 -0.76
C LYS A 362 -5.40 -34.69 0.31
N SER A 363 -5.60 -33.39 0.05
CA SER A 363 -6.86 -32.63 0.20
C SER A 363 -7.53 -32.83 1.58
N SER A 364 -7.22 -31.96 2.53
CA SER A 364 -7.88 -31.87 3.83
C SER A 364 -9.04 -30.86 3.79
N SER A 365 -10.23 -31.33 4.13
CA SER A 365 -11.40 -30.52 4.45
C SER A 365 -11.50 -30.33 5.98
N LEU A 366 -11.72 -29.09 6.38
CA LEU A 366 -12.12 -28.64 7.72
C LEU A 366 -13.60 -28.98 7.97
N PHE A 367 -13.92 -29.65 9.08
CA PHE A 367 -14.81 -29.18 10.16
C PHE A 367 -15.15 -30.30 11.15
N GLY A 368 -14.83 -30.07 12.43
CA GLY A 368 -15.60 -30.48 13.61
C GLY A 368 -15.50 -31.92 14.11
N GLU A 369 -14.70 -32.15 15.17
CA GLU A 369 -15.07 -33.10 16.24
C GLU A 369 -14.36 -32.77 17.58
N THR A 370 -15.16 -32.21 18.49
CA THR A 370 -15.35 -32.54 19.92
C THR A 370 -14.15 -32.82 20.85
N LEU A 371 -14.08 -31.99 21.89
CA LEU A 371 -13.41 -32.12 23.19
C LEU A 371 -13.11 -33.58 23.62
N ARG A 372 -11.82 -33.89 23.80
CA ARG A 372 -11.37 -35.03 24.63
C ARG A 372 -10.44 -34.55 25.73
N PHE A 373 -10.94 -34.74 26.96
CA PHE A 373 -10.17 -34.82 28.20
C PHE A 373 -8.97 -35.76 28.05
N ILE A 374 -7.80 -35.35 28.53
CA ILE A 374 -6.64 -36.22 28.76
C ILE A 374 -6.31 -36.18 30.26
N PRO A 375 -5.99 -37.33 30.90
CA PRO A 375 -6.02 -37.45 32.35
C PRO A 375 -4.72 -36.99 33.02
N ARG A 376 -4.87 -36.51 34.26
CA ARG A 376 -3.80 -36.33 35.24
C ARG A 376 -3.03 -37.64 35.41
N SER A 377 -1.72 -37.63 35.20
CA SER A 377 -0.84 -38.65 35.79
C SER A 377 0.54 -38.11 36.18
N SER A 378 0.82 -38.30 37.46
CA SER A 378 2.13 -38.52 38.10
C SER A 378 3.24 -37.49 37.93
N VAL A 379 3.29 -36.58 38.91
CA VAL A 379 4.50 -35.90 39.38
C VAL A 379 5.53 -36.95 39.81
N LYS A 380 6.72 -36.94 39.18
CA LYS A 380 7.95 -37.51 39.76
C LYS A 380 8.90 -36.38 40.09
N VAL A 381 9.06 -36.13 41.39
CA VAL A 381 10.05 -35.23 41.96
C VAL A 381 11.43 -35.88 41.80
N SER A 382 12.36 -35.18 41.14
CA SER A 382 13.79 -35.45 41.29
C SER A 382 14.49 -34.15 41.72
N LYS A 383 15.10 -34.19 42.90
CA LYS A 383 15.96 -33.12 43.43
C LYS A 383 17.31 -33.18 42.72
N ALA A 384 17.72 -32.09 42.07
CA ALA A 384 19.14 -31.82 41.83
C ALA A 384 19.43 -30.32 41.57
N LYS A 385 20.17 -29.74 42.53
CA LYS A 385 21.23 -28.71 42.44
C LYS A 385 20.95 -27.36 41.74
N ASN A 386 21.09 -26.31 42.56
CA ASN A 386 21.22 -24.91 42.18
C ASN A 386 22.28 -24.68 41.08
N SER A 387 21.80 -24.34 39.89
CA SER A 387 22.45 -23.39 38.98
C SER A 387 21.33 -22.56 38.36
N SER A 388 21.41 -21.24 38.41
CA SER A 388 20.42 -20.32 37.84
C SER A 388 20.35 -20.51 36.31
N LEU A 389 19.46 -21.40 35.87
CA LEU A 389 19.06 -21.53 34.48
C LEU A 389 18.16 -20.35 34.14
N VAL A 390 18.72 -19.35 33.45
CA VAL A 390 17.91 -18.34 32.75
C VAL A 390 17.22 -19.08 31.60
N THR A 391 15.91 -19.27 31.71
CA THR A 391 15.09 -19.82 30.63
C THR A 391 15.19 -18.86 29.44
N ARG A 392 15.85 -19.29 28.35
CA ARG A 392 16.05 -18.46 27.16
C ARG A 392 14.69 -18.09 26.55
N CYS A 393 14.47 -16.83 26.21
CA CYS A 393 13.30 -16.42 25.44
C CYS A 393 13.33 -17.07 24.05
N GLU A 394 12.20 -17.57 23.58
CA GLU A 394 12.09 -18.23 22.28
C GLU A 394 11.35 -17.32 21.29
N ILE A 395 11.68 -17.43 20.01
CA ILE A 395 10.89 -16.81 18.95
C ILE A 395 9.51 -17.50 18.95
N GLY A 396 8.45 -16.71 18.93
CA GLY A 396 7.07 -17.18 19.00
C GLY A 396 6.38 -16.94 20.34
N ASP A 397 7.14 -16.65 21.41
CA ASP A 397 6.60 -16.24 22.71
C ASP A 397 5.71 -14.99 22.58
N SER A 398 4.69 -14.88 23.43
CA SER A 398 3.94 -13.63 23.58
C SER A 398 4.80 -12.54 24.26
N LEU A 399 4.39 -11.28 24.15
CA LEU A 399 5.07 -10.19 24.86
C LEU A 399 5.11 -10.43 26.38
N GLU A 400 4.02 -10.91 26.98
CA GLU A 400 3.94 -11.24 28.40
C GLU A 400 4.93 -12.35 28.78
N GLU A 401 4.97 -13.43 27.98
CA GLU A 401 5.85 -14.57 28.21
C GLU A 401 7.33 -14.17 28.09
N PHE A 402 7.66 -13.36 27.09
CA PHE A 402 8.99 -12.79 26.93
C PHE A 402 9.37 -11.92 28.14
N LEU A 403 8.53 -10.96 28.51
CA LEU A 403 8.83 -10.02 29.60
C LEU A 403 9.00 -10.74 30.94
N ALA A 404 8.18 -11.76 31.22
CA ALA A 404 8.29 -12.59 32.42
C ALA A 404 9.60 -13.42 32.47
N LYS A 405 10.15 -13.80 31.32
CA LYS A 405 11.46 -14.47 31.23
C LYS A 405 12.63 -13.48 31.28
N ALA A 406 12.45 -12.28 30.72
CA ALA A 406 13.51 -11.31 30.51
C ALA A 406 13.80 -10.40 31.72
N THR A 407 12.82 -10.15 32.60
CA THR A 407 13.00 -9.37 33.82
C THR A 407 12.14 -9.87 34.98
N PRO A 408 12.64 -9.90 36.23
CA PRO A 408 11.82 -10.21 37.41
C PRO A 408 10.96 -9.01 37.88
N ASP A 409 11.19 -7.81 37.34
CA ASP A 409 10.52 -6.58 37.78
C ASP A 409 9.09 -6.50 37.24
N LYS A 410 8.11 -6.79 38.11
CA LYS A 410 6.69 -6.78 37.78
C LYS A 410 6.16 -5.39 37.40
N GLY A 411 6.75 -4.33 37.96
CA GLY A 411 6.37 -2.96 37.63
C GLY A 411 6.77 -2.62 36.20
N LEU A 412 8.00 -2.98 35.82
CA LEU A 412 8.49 -2.79 34.46
C LEU A 412 7.68 -3.62 33.46
N ILE A 413 7.38 -4.89 33.76
CA ILE A 413 6.50 -5.73 32.92
C ILE A 413 5.16 -5.02 32.69
N ARG A 414 4.55 -4.49 33.76
CA ARG A 414 3.25 -3.80 33.68
C ARG A 414 3.31 -2.55 32.81
N VAL A 415 4.34 -1.71 32.96
CA VAL A 415 4.55 -0.52 32.12
C VAL A 415 4.68 -0.91 30.65
N MET A 416 5.55 -1.86 30.33
CA MET A 416 5.79 -2.29 28.94
C MET A 416 4.54 -2.91 28.29
N MET A 417 3.75 -3.67 29.06
CA MET A 417 2.47 -4.22 28.61
C MET A 417 1.44 -3.12 28.32
N CYS A 418 1.27 -2.15 29.23
CA CYS A 418 0.35 -1.02 29.03
C CYS A 418 0.75 -0.17 27.82
N MET A 419 2.04 0.08 27.64
CA MET A 419 2.55 0.78 26.46
C MET A 419 2.26 -0.02 25.18
N GLY A 420 2.46 -1.34 25.17
CA GLY A 420 2.10 -2.20 24.04
C GLY A 420 0.63 -2.12 23.64
N GLU A 421 -0.28 -1.94 24.59
CA GLU A 421 -1.71 -1.71 24.33
C GLU A 421 -2.00 -0.34 23.70
N ALA A 422 -1.30 0.71 24.17
CA ALA A 422 -1.36 2.03 23.54
C ALA A 422 -0.88 1.97 22.08
N LEU A 423 0.27 1.34 21.82
CA LEU A 423 0.82 1.19 20.47
C LEU A 423 -0.13 0.44 19.53
N ARG A 424 -0.80 -0.61 20.01
CA ARG A 424 -1.83 -1.34 19.26
C ARG A 424 -2.98 -0.42 18.85
N THR A 425 -3.44 0.41 19.78
CA THR A 425 -4.54 1.35 19.55
C THR A 425 -4.12 2.47 18.60
N ILE A 426 -2.93 3.06 18.79
CA ILE A 426 -2.37 4.09 17.91
C ILE A 426 -2.25 3.56 16.49
N ALA A 427 -1.74 2.33 16.30
CA ALA A 427 -1.62 1.73 14.97
C ALA A 427 -2.97 1.63 14.24
N PHE A 428 -4.04 1.27 14.95
CA PHE A 428 -5.39 1.25 14.38
C PHE A 428 -5.88 2.66 14.03
N LYS A 429 -5.62 3.64 14.90
CA LYS A 429 -6.01 5.04 14.71
C LYS A 429 -5.28 5.71 13.55
N VAL A 430 -3.98 5.47 13.40
CA VAL A 430 -3.19 5.92 12.24
C VAL A 430 -3.71 5.27 10.96
N ARG A 431 -3.98 3.95 10.96
CA ARG A 431 -4.47 3.22 9.78
C ARG A 431 -5.82 3.72 9.26
N THR A 432 -6.68 4.20 10.16
CA THR A 432 -8.06 4.64 9.84
C THR A 432 -8.23 6.16 9.88
N ALA A 433 -7.14 6.91 10.04
CA ALA A 433 -7.18 8.37 10.14
C ALA A 433 -7.75 9.00 8.86
N SER A 434 -8.59 10.02 9.02
CA SER A 434 -9.04 10.85 7.91
C SER A 434 -7.99 11.93 7.66
N CYS A 435 -7.30 11.85 6.53
CA CYS A 435 -6.31 12.86 6.14
C CYS A 435 -6.98 13.95 5.28
N GLY A 436 -7.18 15.11 5.88
CA GLY A 436 -7.63 16.34 5.21
C GLY A 436 -6.46 17.25 4.85
N GLY A 437 -6.72 18.40 4.23
CA GLY A 437 -5.66 19.30 3.73
C GLY A 437 -4.78 19.96 4.79
N THR A 438 -5.08 19.82 6.09
CA THR A 438 -4.33 20.46 7.19
C THR A 438 -3.86 19.50 8.28
N ALA A 439 -4.45 18.31 8.42
CA ALA A 439 -4.06 17.30 9.41
C ALA A 439 -4.68 15.93 9.09
N CYS A 440 -4.07 14.87 9.62
CA CYS A 440 -4.71 13.55 9.73
C CYS A 440 -5.38 13.44 11.10
N VAL A 441 -6.68 13.15 11.11
CA VAL A 441 -7.52 13.20 12.31
C VAL A 441 -8.28 11.89 12.52
N ASN A 442 -8.49 11.52 13.77
CA ASN A 442 -9.33 10.38 14.17
C ASN A 442 -10.07 10.70 15.49
N SER A 443 -11.09 9.91 15.81
CA SER A 443 -11.90 10.10 17.02
C SER A 443 -11.20 9.55 18.25
N PHE A 444 -11.21 10.28 19.36
CA PHE A 444 -10.86 9.80 20.70
C PHE A 444 -11.97 10.22 21.66
N GLY A 445 -12.67 9.25 22.27
CA GLY A 445 -13.93 9.53 22.95
C GLY A 445 -14.93 10.22 22.00
N ASP A 446 -15.44 11.38 22.41
CA ASP A 446 -16.38 12.20 21.65
C ASP A 446 -15.68 13.29 20.78
N GLU A 447 -14.35 13.37 20.82
CA GLU A 447 -13.57 14.44 20.17
C GLU A 447 -12.82 13.95 18.93
N GLN A 448 -12.64 14.84 17.94
CA GLN A 448 -11.83 14.61 16.76
C GLN A 448 -10.48 15.31 16.91
N LEU A 449 -9.41 14.52 17.04
CA LEU A 449 -8.05 15.02 17.31
C LEU A 449 -7.12 14.69 16.17
N ALA A 450 -6.07 15.50 16.00
CA ALA A 450 -4.93 15.14 15.18
C ALA A 450 -4.26 13.87 15.75
N VAL A 451 -3.74 13.01 14.87
CA VAL A 451 -3.24 11.67 15.26
C VAL A 451 -2.07 11.71 16.24
N ASP A 452 -1.27 12.77 16.21
CA ASP A 452 -0.19 13.07 17.16
C ASP A 452 -0.72 13.32 18.58
N MET A 453 -1.67 14.25 18.73
CA MET A 453 -2.33 14.55 20.01
C MET A 453 -3.14 13.36 20.53
N LEU A 454 -3.73 12.57 19.63
CA LEU A 454 -4.42 11.34 19.99
C LEU A 454 -3.43 10.31 20.55
N ALA A 455 -2.30 10.10 19.88
CA ALA A 455 -1.26 9.19 20.35
C ALA A 455 -0.70 9.64 21.70
N ASN A 456 -0.48 10.94 21.87
CA ASN A 456 -0.06 11.54 23.13
C ASN A 456 -1.01 11.18 24.28
N ASN A 457 -2.31 11.36 24.10
CA ASN A 457 -3.30 11.06 25.13
C ASN A 457 -3.37 9.58 25.48
N LEU A 458 -3.32 8.69 24.48
CA LEU A 458 -3.30 7.23 24.69
C LEU A 458 -2.08 6.77 25.50
N LEU A 459 -0.91 7.38 25.29
CA LEU A 459 0.31 7.03 26.02
C LEU A 459 0.24 7.50 27.47
N PHE A 460 -0.22 8.73 27.74
CA PHE A 460 -0.46 9.19 29.12
C PHE A 460 -1.51 8.32 29.85
N GLU A 461 -2.60 7.95 29.16
CA GLU A 461 -3.63 7.06 29.72
C GLU A 461 -3.04 5.68 30.06
N ALA A 462 -2.25 5.09 29.17
CA ALA A 462 -1.59 3.81 29.40
C ALA A 462 -0.60 3.86 30.57
N LEU A 463 0.16 4.94 30.70
CA LEU A 463 1.08 5.15 31.82
C LEU A 463 0.33 5.30 33.16
N THR A 464 -0.81 5.99 33.16
CA THR A 464 -1.69 6.10 34.33
C THR A 464 -2.26 4.72 34.73
N HIS A 465 -2.73 3.94 33.76
CA HIS A 465 -3.25 2.58 33.96
C HIS A 465 -2.19 1.53 34.34
N SER A 466 -0.90 1.87 34.18
CA SER A 466 0.18 1.02 34.65
C SER A 466 0.26 1.01 36.18
N HIS A 467 -0.10 2.12 36.85
CA HIS A 467 0.11 2.39 38.28
C HIS A 467 1.57 2.36 38.76
N PHE A 468 2.55 2.21 37.85
CA PHE A 468 3.98 2.16 38.17
C PHE A 468 4.76 3.36 37.60
N CYS A 469 4.12 4.23 36.81
CA CYS A 469 4.73 5.46 36.32
C CYS A 469 4.51 6.60 37.32
N LYS A 470 5.58 7.24 37.80
CA LYS A 470 5.53 8.45 38.63
C LYS A 470 5.39 9.69 37.76
N TYR A 471 6.34 9.93 36.86
CA TYR A 471 6.30 11.07 35.93
C TYR A 471 6.34 10.63 34.49
N ALA A 472 5.52 11.27 33.66
CA ALA A 472 5.54 11.12 32.22
C ALA A 472 5.85 12.47 31.55
N CYS A 473 6.61 12.45 30.46
CA CYS A 473 6.92 13.65 29.67
C CYS A 473 6.82 13.34 28.19
N SER A 474 6.13 14.22 27.45
CA SER A 474 5.92 14.07 26.00
C SER A 474 6.72 15.12 25.24
N GLU A 475 7.16 14.80 24.03
CA GLU A 475 7.72 15.81 23.11
C GLU A 475 6.72 16.95 22.82
N GLU A 476 5.43 16.62 22.68
CA GLU A 476 4.39 17.60 22.31
C GLU A 476 4.14 18.64 23.40
N VAL A 477 4.27 18.21 24.66
CA VAL A 477 4.12 19.05 25.84
C VAL A 477 5.26 18.68 26.80
N PRO A 478 6.44 19.33 26.68
CA PRO A 478 7.66 18.97 27.42
C PRO A 478 7.61 19.47 28.87
N GLU A 479 6.59 19.02 29.59
CA GLU A 479 6.36 19.26 31.01
C GLU A 479 6.22 17.91 31.72
N LEU A 480 6.67 17.83 32.97
CA LEU A 480 6.53 16.62 33.79
C LEU A 480 5.09 16.51 34.30
N GLN A 481 4.40 15.44 33.92
CA GLN A 481 3.06 15.14 34.38
C GLN A 481 3.08 13.96 35.36
N ASP A 482 2.43 14.12 36.52
CA ASP A 482 2.34 13.07 37.54
C ASP A 482 1.28 12.03 37.15
N MET A 483 1.71 10.79 36.96
CA MET A 483 0.84 9.66 36.58
C MET A 483 0.34 8.86 37.80
N GLY A 484 0.73 9.26 39.02
CA GLY A 484 0.22 8.68 40.28
C GLY A 484 0.91 7.40 40.77
N GLY A 485 1.94 6.90 40.07
CA GLY A 485 2.76 5.77 40.52
C GLY A 485 3.77 6.12 41.62
N PRO A 486 4.44 5.11 42.21
CA PRO A 486 5.38 5.32 43.29
C PRO A 486 6.72 5.92 42.80
N ALA A 487 7.35 6.75 43.62
CA ALA A 487 8.70 7.27 43.33
C ALA A 487 9.77 6.19 43.58
N GLU A 488 9.69 5.47 44.69
CA GLU A 488 10.58 4.35 44.99
C GLU A 488 10.01 3.06 44.38
N GLY A 489 10.80 2.37 43.54
CA GLY A 489 10.35 1.16 42.84
C GLY A 489 9.36 1.39 41.69
N GLY A 490 9.08 2.65 41.34
CA GLY A 490 8.38 3.03 40.11
C GLY A 490 9.31 3.63 39.07
N PHE A 491 8.72 4.20 38.03
CA PHE A 491 9.42 4.65 36.82
C PHE A 491 9.00 6.04 36.37
N SER A 492 9.89 6.73 35.66
CA SER A 492 9.54 7.91 34.87
C SER A 492 9.73 7.61 33.39
N VAL A 493 8.81 8.07 32.55
CA VAL A 493 8.77 7.73 31.12
C VAL A 493 8.79 8.99 30.28
N ALA A 494 9.69 9.04 29.30
CA ALA A 494 9.69 10.08 28.27
C ALA A 494 9.37 9.48 26.91
N PHE A 495 8.55 10.16 26.11
CA PHE A 495 8.12 9.64 24.81
C PHE A 495 7.94 10.72 23.74
N ASP A 496 8.23 10.35 22.50
CA ASP A 496 7.71 11.01 21.30
C ASP A 496 6.48 10.20 20.84
N PRO A 497 5.26 10.79 20.91
CA PRO A 497 4.04 10.06 20.66
C PRO A 497 3.89 9.60 19.20
N LEU A 498 4.34 10.39 18.23
CA LEU A 498 4.17 10.07 16.82
C LEU A 498 5.25 10.73 15.93
N ASP A 499 6.46 10.19 15.95
CA ASP A 499 7.54 10.47 15.00
C ASP A 499 7.05 10.30 13.56
N GLY A 500 7.23 11.35 12.76
CA GLY A 500 6.77 11.38 11.38
C GLY A 500 5.27 11.69 11.21
N SER A 501 4.57 12.21 12.23
CA SER A 501 3.16 12.62 12.14
C SER A 501 2.83 13.46 10.90
N SER A 502 3.72 14.37 10.52
CA SER A 502 3.58 15.26 9.35
C SER A 502 3.53 14.56 7.99
N ILE A 503 3.93 13.29 7.89
CA ILE A 503 3.96 12.51 6.65
C ILE A 503 3.00 11.32 6.66
N VAL A 504 2.10 11.25 7.65
CA VAL A 504 1.06 10.21 7.73
C VAL A 504 0.17 10.21 6.48
N ASP A 505 -0.12 11.39 5.92
CA ASP A 505 -0.89 11.57 4.68
C ASP A 505 -0.25 10.91 3.45
N THR A 506 1.09 10.83 3.42
CA THR A 506 1.86 10.14 2.38
C THR A 506 1.89 8.63 2.53
N ASN A 507 1.36 8.10 3.65
CA ASN A 507 1.35 6.68 3.99
C ASN A 507 2.76 6.06 4.11
N PHE A 508 3.75 6.88 4.47
CA PHE A 508 5.06 6.39 4.88
C PHE A 508 4.98 5.83 6.30
N SER A 509 5.93 4.95 6.64
CA SER A 509 5.98 4.41 8.01
C SER A 509 6.32 5.52 9.00
N VAL A 510 5.57 5.55 10.09
CA VAL A 510 5.71 6.46 11.23
C VAL A 510 5.84 5.65 12.51
N GLY A 511 6.05 6.26 13.68
CA GLY A 511 6.19 5.49 14.90
C GLY A 511 6.13 6.27 16.19
N THR A 512 6.17 5.56 17.31
CA THR A 512 6.26 6.12 18.66
C THR A 512 7.60 5.71 19.25
N ILE A 513 8.26 6.58 20.01
CA ILE A 513 9.52 6.29 20.72
C ILE A 513 9.29 6.52 22.21
N PHE A 514 9.81 5.67 23.07
CA PHE A 514 9.84 5.96 24.50
C PHE A 514 11.02 5.31 25.24
N GLY A 515 11.48 5.99 26.28
CA GLY A 515 12.46 5.50 27.25
C GLY A 515 11.84 5.42 28.65
N VAL A 516 12.29 4.44 29.43
CA VAL A 516 11.82 4.20 30.81
C VAL A 516 13.02 4.32 31.75
N TRP A 517 12.95 5.26 32.69
CA TRP A 517 13.94 5.47 33.75
C TRP A 517 13.38 5.02 35.10
N PRO A 518 14.21 4.49 36.00
CA PRO A 518 13.79 4.19 37.36
C PRO A 518 13.63 5.50 38.15
N GLY A 519 12.67 5.52 39.07
CA GLY A 519 12.47 6.65 39.98
C GLY A 519 11.64 7.79 39.39
N ASP A 520 11.91 9.00 39.87
CA ASP A 520 11.08 10.18 39.73
C ASP A 520 11.76 11.33 38.96
N LYS A 521 12.76 11.02 38.13
CA LYS A 521 13.56 12.04 37.41
C LYS A 521 13.72 11.70 35.94
N LEU A 522 13.61 12.75 35.12
CA LEU A 522 13.97 12.75 33.69
C LEU A 522 15.03 13.81 33.35
N ILE A 523 15.56 14.50 34.38
CA ILE A 523 16.64 15.49 34.33
C ILE A 523 17.74 15.06 35.29
N GLY A 524 19.00 15.33 34.95
CA GLY A 524 20.18 14.86 35.69
C GLY A 524 20.39 13.35 35.56
N VAL A 525 19.75 12.74 34.56
CA VAL A 525 19.89 11.32 34.18
C VAL A 525 20.55 11.23 32.82
N THR A 526 21.05 10.05 32.48
CA THR A 526 21.64 9.74 31.17
C THR A 526 20.81 8.69 30.45
N GLY A 527 21.06 8.50 29.14
CA GLY A 527 20.45 7.38 28.42
C GLY A 527 20.86 6.01 28.95
N ARG A 528 22.02 5.89 29.61
CA ARG A 528 22.49 4.63 30.21
C ARG A 528 21.70 4.22 31.48
N ASP A 529 20.97 5.17 32.06
CA ASP A 529 20.15 4.94 33.26
C ASP A 529 18.79 4.32 32.94
N GLN A 530 18.38 4.31 31.67
CA GLN A 530 17.15 3.65 31.21
C GLN A 530 17.12 2.17 31.61
N VAL A 531 16.01 1.70 32.19
CA VAL A 531 15.75 0.27 32.45
C VAL A 531 15.19 -0.45 31.22
N ALA A 532 14.50 0.30 30.35
CA ALA A 532 14.00 -0.17 29.07
C ALA A 532 13.86 1.01 28.09
N ALA A 533 13.92 0.71 26.80
CA ALA A 533 13.53 1.62 25.73
C ALA A 533 12.80 0.84 24.64
N ALA A 534 11.89 1.49 23.94
CA ALA A 534 11.17 0.85 22.86
C ALA A 534 10.65 1.84 21.82
N MET A 535 10.26 1.28 20.68
CA MET A 535 9.56 2.00 19.63
C MET A 535 8.42 1.16 19.05
N GLY A 536 7.28 1.80 18.78
CA GLY A 536 6.21 1.24 17.97
C GLY A 536 6.38 1.68 16.53
N VAL A 537 6.38 0.74 15.58
CA VAL A 537 6.52 1.03 14.15
C VAL A 537 5.17 0.82 13.47
N TYR A 538 4.62 1.88 12.89
CA TYR A 538 3.35 1.89 12.18
C TYR A 538 3.62 1.92 10.68
N GLY A 539 3.94 0.75 10.12
CA GLY A 539 4.14 0.55 8.69
C GLY A 539 3.10 -0.39 8.08
N PRO A 540 3.42 -1.08 6.97
CA PRO A 540 2.55 -2.14 6.44
C PRO A 540 2.39 -3.30 7.43
N ARG A 541 3.33 -3.42 8.38
CA ARG A 541 3.25 -4.24 9.58
C ARG A 541 3.29 -3.31 10.78
N THR A 542 2.56 -3.66 11.82
CA THR A 542 2.68 -3.00 13.12
C THR A 542 3.63 -3.83 13.98
N THR A 543 4.76 -3.25 14.37
CA THR A 543 5.74 -3.94 15.20
C THR A 543 6.07 -3.13 16.44
N TYR A 544 6.44 -3.83 17.51
CA TYR A 544 6.88 -3.26 18.76
C TYR A 544 8.30 -3.74 19.03
N VAL A 545 9.27 -2.83 18.99
CA VAL A 545 10.69 -3.15 19.11
C VAL A 545 11.19 -2.62 20.45
N LEU A 546 11.73 -3.48 21.31
CA LEU A 546 12.13 -3.12 22.67
C LEU A 546 13.52 -3.66 23.05
N ALA A 547 14.17 -2.98 23.98
CA ALA A 547 15.39 -3.43 24.63
C ALA A 547 15.28 -3.21 26.14
N LEU A 548 15.79 -4.16 26.93
CA LEU A 548 15.84 -4.09 28.40
C LEU A 548 17.29 -3.97 28.84
N LYS A 549 17.60 -3.10 29.82
CA LYS A 549 18.97 -2.83 30.27
C LYS A 549 19.73 -4.10 30.66
N ASP A 550 19.10 -4.97 31.43
CA ASP A 550 19.74 -6.16 32.01
C ASP A 550 19.48 -7.46 31.22
N TYR A 551 18.92 -7.35 30.00
CA TYR A 551 18.70 -8.49 29.11
C TYR A 551 19.43 -8.30 27.76
N PRO A 552 20.08 -9.32 27.19
CA PRO A 552 20.83 -9.18 25.94
C PRO A 552 19.89 -8.99 24.74
N GLY A 553 20.33 -8.20 23.76
CA GLY A 553 19.63 -8.05 22.48
C GLY A 553 18.52 -7.00 22.45
N THR A 554 18.08 -6.74 21.23
CA THR A 554 16.90 -5.93 20.91
C THR A 554 15.87 -6.82 20.20
N HIS A 555 14.62 -6.76 20.66
CA HIS A 555 13.58 -7.73 20.33
C HIS A 555 12.43 -7.08 19.56
N GLU A 556 12.02 -7.69 18.46
CA GLU A 556 10.89 -7.28 17.63
C GLU A 556 9.68 -8.17 17.89
N PHE A 557 8.55 -7.54 18.15
CA PHE A 557 7.25 -8.17 18.26
C PHE A 557 6.35 -7.74 17.11
N LEU A 558 5.67 -8.70 16.49
CA LEU A 558 4.66 -8.45 15.47
C LEU A 558 3.26 -8.43 16.10
N LEU A 559 2.46 -7.43 15.76
CA LEU A 559 1.03 -7.43 16.08
C LEU A 559 0.30 -8.40 15.14
N LEU A 560 -0.29 -9.45 15.71
CA LEU A 560 -1.12 -10.42 15.00
C LEU A 560 -2.56 -9.90 14.84
N ASP A 561 -3.32 -10.49 13.90
CA ASP A 561 -4.72 -10.12 13.63
C ASP A 561 -5.64 -10.31 14.85
N GLU A 562 -5.31 -11.24 15.75
CA GLU A 562 -6.01 -11.45 17.03
C GLU A 562 -5.71 -10.35 18.06
N GLY A 563 -4.85 -9.38 17.72
CA GLY A 563 -4.48 -8.26 18.58
C GLY A 563 -3.42 -8.59 19.63
N LYS A 564 -2.68 -9.69 19.47
CA LYS A 564 -1.57 -10.11 20.34
C LYS A 564 -0.20 -9.77 19.75
N TRP A 565 0.76 -9.47 20.60
CA TRP A 565 2.17 -9.26 20.24
C TRP A 565 2.94 -10.58 20.29
N GLN A 566 3.56 -10.97 19.19
CA GLN A 566 4.37 -12.19 19.08
C GLN A 566 5.83 -11.86 18.80
N HIS A 567 6.76 -12.45 19.55
CA HIS A 567 8.20 -12.29 19.35
C HIS A 567 8.62 -12.91 18.02
N VAL A 568 9.20 -12.11 17.10
CA VAL A 568 9.56 -12.54 15.74
C VAL A 568 11.03 -12.42 15.39
N LYS A 569 11.78 -11.53 16.07
CA LYS A 569 13.22 -11.33 15.82
C LYS A 569 13.93 -10.90 17.10
N GLU A 570 15.13 -11.43 17.29
CA GLU A 570 16.12 -10.94 18.24
C GLU A 570 17.33 -10.43 17.43
N THR A 571 17.90 -9.31 17.85
CA THR A 571 19.08 -8.72 17.21
C THR A 571 20.16 -8.49 18.26
N THR A 572 21.34 -9.04 18.04
CA THR A 572 22.49 -8.94 18.97
C THR A 572 23.76 -8.44 18.32
N GLU A 573 23.79 -8.32 16.99
CA GLU A 573 24.93 -7.81 16.23
C GLU A 573 24.47 -6.88 15.09
N VAL A 574 25.16 -5.75 14.92
CA VAL A 574 25.03 -4.88 13.75
C VAL A 574 26.36 -4.90 13.01
N GLY A 575 26.41 -5.71 11.96
CA GLY A 575 27.57 -5.85 11.08
C GLY A 575 27.72 -4.70 10.09
N GLU A 576 28.79 -4.76 9.31
CA GLU A 576 29.09 -3.74 8.30
C GLU A 576 28.19 -3.86 7.07
N GLY A 577 27.90 -2.73 6.41
CA GLY A 577 27.10 -2.77 5.20
C GLY A 577 26.90 -1.44 4.49
N LYS A 578 26.60 -1.53 3.19
CA LYS A 578 26.43 -0.39 2.27
C LYS A 578 25.02 0.19 2.29
N LEU A 579 24.59 0.72 3.44
CA LEU A 579 23.31 1.40 3.64
C LEU A 579 23.55 2.70 4.43
N PHE A 580 23.01 3.82 3.95
CA PHE A 580 23.04 5.08 4.70
C PHE A 580 21.69 5.80 4.68
N SER A 581 21.39 6.47 5.79
CA SER A 581 20.17 7.24 6.03
C SER A 581 20.55 8.65 6.53
N PRO A 582 20.75 9.62 5.61
CA PRO A 582 21.28 10.94 5.96
C PRO A 582 20.18 11.93 6.34
N GLY A 583 19.96 12.06 7.63
CA GLY A 583 19.24 13.16 8.25
C GLY A 583 19.92 14.52 8.04
N ASN A 584 19.09 15.55 7.96
CA ASN A 584 19.51 16.94 7.77
C ASN A 584 20.48 17.15 6.58
N LEU A 585 20.28 16.45 5.46
CA LEU A 585 21.20 16.49 4.31
C LEU A 585 21.52 17.92 3.80
N ARG A 586 20.62 18.90 3.99
CA ARG A 586 20.88 20.32 3.68
C ARG A 586 22.13 20.89 4.37
N ALA A 587 22.52 20.34 5.52
CA ALA A 587 23.70 20.77 6.28
C ALA A 587 25.01 20.55 5.51
N THR A 588 25.05 19.67 4.50
CA THR A 588 26.25 19.50 3.65
C THR A 588 26.57 20.74 2.83
N PHE A 589 25.64 21.69 2.69
CA PHE A 589 25.88 22.92 1.94
C PHE A 589 26.92 23.83 2.63
N ASP A 590 26.90 23.87 3.97
CA ASP A 590 27.74 24.74 4.79
C ASP A 590 28.50 23.99 5.90
N ASN A 591 28.48 22.65 5.89
CA ASN A 591 29.35 21.78 6.68
C ASN A 591 30.18 20.88 5.74
N PRO A 592 31.45 21.25 5.42
CA PRO A 592 32.27 20.53 4.46
C PRO A 592 32.66 19.12 4.94
N ASP A 593 32.74 18.90 6.25
CA ASP A 593 33.06 17.58 6.80
C ASP A 593 31.89 16.62 6.63
N TYR A 594 30.65 17.10 6.79
CA TYR A 594 29.47 16.29 6.49
C TYR A 594 29.33 16.01 4.99
N GLU A 595 29.63 17.00 4.13
CA GLU A 595 29.67 16.83 2.67
C GLU A 595 30.69 15.75 2.25
N LYS A 596 31.86 15.73 2.89
CA LYS A 596 32.88 14.70 2.70
C LYS A 596 32.38 13.30 3.09
N LEU A 597 31.66 13.18 4.22
CA LEU A 597 31.09 11.92 4.68
C LEU A 597 30.04 11.38 3.69
N ILE A 598 29.11 12.24 3.25
CA ILE A 598 28.09 11.85 2.26
C ILE A 598 28.74 11.50 0.92
N SER A 599 29.73 12.28 0.48
CA SER A 599 30.50 11.99 -0.73
C SER A 599 31.19 10.63 -0.68
N TYR A 600 31.67 10.19 0.50
CA TYR A 600 32.21 8.85 0.67
C TYR A 600 31.14 7.78 0.40
N TYR A 601 29.95 7.87 1.02
CA TYR A 601 28.87 6.90 0.80
C TYR A 601 28.44 6.82 -0.66
N VAL A 602 28.36 7.97 -1.35
CA VAL A 602 28.03 8.05 -2.78
C VAL A 602 29.10 7.38 -3.64
N LYS A 603 30.39 7.65 -3.39
CA LYS A 603 31.52 7.02 -4.11
C LYS A 603 31.54 5.51 -3.92
N GLU A 604 31.25 5.04 -2.71
CA GLU A 604 31.18 3.63 -2.37
C GLU A 604 29.88 2.94 -2.79
N LYS A 605 28.96 3.67 -3.44
CA LYS A 605 27.68 3.18 -3.95
C LYS A 605 26.77 2.60 -2.85
N TYR A 606 26.70 3.28 -1.71
CA TYR A 606 25.79 2.89 -0.64
C TYR A 606 24.34 3.07 -1.07
N THR A 607 23.46 2.21 -0.54
CA THR A 607 22.02 2.33 -0.74
C THR A 607 21.48 3.46 0.13
N LEU A 608 20.78 4.42 -0.48
CA LEU A 608 20.09 5.49 0.23
C LEU A 608 18.70 5.01 0.67
N ARG A 609 18.38 5.13 1.96
CA ARG A 609 17.02 4.94 2.52
C ARG A 609 16.79 5.92 3.66
N TYR A 610 16.03 6.97 3.39
CA TYR A 610 15.70 8.01 4.37
C TYR A 610 14.28 8.49 4.11
N THR A 611 13.44 8.47 5.14
CA THR A 611 12.06 8.97 5.10
C THR A 611 11.91 10.29 5.84
N GLY A 612 12.82 10.59 6.77
CA GLY A 612 12.70 11.74 7.66
C GLY A 612 11.97 11.45 8.97
N GLY A 613 11.45 10.24 9.16
CA GLY A 613 11.02 9.74 10.46
C GLY A 613 12.15 8.94 11.11
N MET A 614 12.51 9.28 12.34
CA MET A 614 13.56 8.61 13.11
C MET A 614 13.28 7.11 13.30
N VAL A 615 12.04 6.74 13.59
CA VAL A 615 11.64 5.35 13.86
C VAL A 615 11.95 4.43 12.67
N PRO A 616 11.40 4.63 11.45
CA PRO A 616 11.70 3.73 10.33
C PRO A 616 13.18 3.78 9.90
N ASP A 617 13.81 4.96 9.97
CA ASP A 617 15.17 5.17 9.48
C ASP A 617 16.24 4.54 10.38
N VAL A 618 15.98 4.43 11.69
CA VAL A 618 16.82 3.70 12.65
C VAL A 618 16.43 2.23 12.74
N ASN A 619 15.12 1.90 12.71
CA ASN A 619 14.66 0.51 12.78
C ASN A 619 15.22 -0.36 11.65
N GLN A 620 15.41 0.18 10.44
CA GLN A 620 16.03 -0.58 9.35
C GLN A 620 17.46 -1.05 9.67
N ILE A 621 18.21 -0.34 10.54
CA ILE A 621 19.56 -0.75 10.96
C ILE A 621 19.47 -2.01 11.82
N ILE A 622 18.52 -2.05 12.76
CA ILE A 622 18.26 -3.20 13.65
C ILE A 622 17.72 -4.39 12.84
N VAL A 623 16.78 -4.16 11.94
CA VAL A 623 16.19 -5.23 11.11
C VAL A 623 17.19 -5.79 10.09
N LYS A 624 18.02 -4.93 9.48
CA LYS A 624 19.02 -5.35 8.46
C LYS A 624 20.38 -5.70 9.04
N GLU A 625 20.59 -5.45 10.33
CA GLU A 625 21.84 -5.72 11.05
C GLU A 625 23.04 -5.02 10.40
N LYS A 626 22.80 -3.85 9.79
CA LYS A 626 23.83 -3.06 9.10
C LYS A 626 23.37 -1.65 8.72
N GLY A 627 24.33 -0.80 8.40
CA GLY A 627 24.13 0.53 7.86
C GLY A 627 24.34 1.62 8.91
N VAL A 628 24.13 2.87 8.47
CA VAL A 628 24.36 4.05 9.30
C VAL A 628 23.28 5.10 9.09
N PHE A 629 22.77 5.65 10.18
CA PHE A 629 21.94 6.85 10.23
C PHE A 629 22.80 8.00 10.74
N THR A 630 22.69 9.18 10.13
CA THR A 630 23.40 10.39 10.58
C THR A 630 22.46 11.60 10.54
N ASN A 631 22.47 12.43 11.58
CA ASN A 631 21.81 13.74 11.57
C ASN A 631 22.77 14.77 12.16
N VAL A 632 23.36 15.58 11.28
CA VAL A 632 24.47 16.50 11.58
C VAL A 632 24.02 17.93 11.44
N ILE A 633 24.54 18.82 12.29
CA ILE A 633 24.24 20.25 12.25
C ILE A 633 25.21 21.02 11.34
N SER A 634 24.83 22.24 10.99
CA SER A 634 25.69 23.22 10.33
C SER A 634 25.45 24.61 10.91
N PRO A 635 26.29 25.63 10.59
CA PRO A 635 26.08 26.99 11.07
C PRO A 635 24.66 27.53 10.80
N THR A 636 24.06 27.17 9.67
CA THR A 636 22.69 27.59 9.31
C THR A 636 21.60 26.58 9.70
N SER A 637 21.96 25.34 10.05
CA SER A 637 21.00 24.28 10.37
C SER A 637 21.19 23.73 11.78
N LYS A 638 20.28 24.08 12.68
CA LYS A 638 20.30 23.68 14.10
C LYS A 638 19.90 22.20 14.31
N ALA A 639 20.32 21.65 15.45
CA ALA A 639 19.90 20.33 15.90
C ALA A 639 18.37 20.28 16.09
N LYS A 640 17.72 19.28 15.50
CA LYS A 640 16.28 19.07 15.60
C LYS A 640 15.89 17.99 16.60
N LEU A 641 16.74 16.98 16.77
CA LEU A 641 16.42 15.78 17.53
C LEU A 641 16.63 16.00 19.02
N ARG A 642 15.64 15.62 19.83
CA ARG A 642 15.66 15.77 21.28
C ARG A 642 16.35 14.59 21.94
N LEU A 643 17.19 14.89 22.91
CA LEU A 643 17.98 13.91 23.64
C LEU A 643 17.10 12.92 24.40
N LEU A 644 16.12 13.46 25.15
CA LEU A 644 15.28 12.70 26.06
C LEU A 644 14.25 11.83 25.34
N PHE A 645 13.54 12.37 24.35
CA PHE A 645 12.39 11.72 23.72
C PHE A 645 12.75 10.78 22.56
N GLU A 646 13.83 11.09 21.82
CA GLU A 646 14.18 10.39 20.59
C GLU A 646 15.55 9.70 20.70
N VAL A 647 16.58 10.47 21.05
CA VAL A 647 17.97 10.03 20.86
C VAL A 647 18.43 9.00 21.90
N ALA A 648 18.20 9.26 23.20
CA ALA A 648 18.59 8.30 24.24
C ALA A 648 17.84 6.96 24.14
N PRO A 649 16.51 6.92 23.90
CA PRO A 649 15.79 5.67 23.70
C PRO A 649 16.27 4.87 22.49
N LEU A 650 16.45 5.51 21.33
CA LEU A 650 16.97 4.86 20.13
C LEU A 650 18.42 4.41 20.31
N GLY A 651 19.24 5.17 21.05
CA GLY A 651 20.59 4.79 21.41
C GLY A 651 20.64 3.47 22.19
N LEU A 652 19.71 3.25 23.12
CA LEU A 652 19.65 2.00 23.89
C LEU A 652 19.27 0.83 22.98
N LEU A 653 18.27 1.01 22.12
CA LEU A 653 17.85 0.00 21.14
C LEU A 653 18.99 -0.41 20.19
N VAL A 654 19.77 0.56 19.71
CA VAL A 654 20.89 0.32 18.78
C VAL A 654 22.07 -0.35 19.49
N GLU A 655 22.48 0.13 20.67
CA GLU A 655 23.61 -0.45 21.39
C GLU A 655 23.29 -1.86 21.90
N LYS A 656 22.03 -2.13 22.30
CA LYS A 656 21.60 -3.49 22.69
C LYS A 656 21.46 -4.44 21.50
N ALA A 657 21.25 -3.91 20.30
CA ALA A 657 21.33 -4.65 19.06
C ALA A 657 22.77 -4.96 18.61
N GLY A 658 23.81 -4.52 19.35
CA GLY A 658 25.21 -4.69 18.97
C GLY A 658 25.76 -3.62 18.03
N GLY A 659 25.00 -2.54 17.81
CA GLY A 659 25.45 -1.34 17.11
C GLY A 659 26.10 -0.32 18.05
N TYR A 660 26.38 0.86 17.51
CA TYR A 660 27.01 1.97 18.23
C TYR A 660 26.24 3.26 17.98
N SER A 661 26.21 4.13 18.98
CA SER A 661 25.67 5.50 18.89
C SER A 661 26.80 6.52 19.10
N SER A 662 26.68 7.70 18.51
CA SER A 662 27.62 8.80 18.76
C SER A 662 27.00 10.19 18.56
N ASP A 663 27.34 11.15 19.43
CA ASP A 663 27.12 12.58 19.18
C ASP A 663 28.29 13.24 18.42
N GLY A 664 29.32 12.47 18.09
CA GLY A 664 30.60 12.92 17.53
C GLY A 664 31.79 12.74 18.49
N HIS A 665 31.52 12.67 19.79
CA HIS A 665 32.55 12.63 20.83
C HIS A 665 32.34 11.56 21.90
N ARG A 666 31.09 11.12 22.12
CA ARG A 666 30.72 10.09 23.11
C ARG A 666 29.48 9.34 22.64
N SER A 667 29.16 8.23 23.30
CA SER A 667 27.85 7.57 23.09
C SER A 667 26.75 8.52 23.55
N VAL A 668 25.62 8.53 22.84
CA VAL A 668 24.49 9.37 23.23
C VAL A 668 23.89 8.94 24.58
N LEU A 669 24.16 7.70 25.00
CA LEU A 669 23.75 7.18 26.31
C LEU A 669 24.55 7.79 27.47
N ASP A 670 25.73 8.35 27.20
CA ASP A 670 26.60 8.99 28.21
C ASP A 670 26.39 10.51 28.29
N LYS A 671 25.40 11.04 27.56
CA LYS A 671 25.05 12.45 27.58
C LYS A 671 24.02 12.68 28.69
N GLU A 672 24.35 13.56 29.63
CA GLU A 672 23.43 13.98 30.69
C GLU A 672 22.33 14.86 30.10
N ILE A 673 21.10 14.61 30.55
CA ILE A 673 19.91 15.37 30.18
C ILE A 673 19.75 16.50 31.19
N ILE A 674 20.07 17.73 30.77
CA ILE A 674 20.04 18.92 31.63
C ILE A 674 18.67 19.59 31.55
N ASN A 675 18.07 19.63 30.35
CA ASN A 675 16.73 20.13 30.11
C ASN A 675 15.93 19.13 29.28
N LEU A 676 14.59 19.18 29.40
CA LEU A 676 13.69 18.28 28.69
C LEU A 676 13.79 18.43 27.16
N ASP A 677 14.04 19.64 26.65
CA ASP A 677 14.20 19.94 25.21
C ASP A 677 15.68 20.04 24.78
N ASP A 678 16.62 19.42 25.51
CA ASP A 678 18.01 19.35 25.06
C ASP A 678 18.11 18.66 23.70
N ARG A 679 18.84 19.26 22.75
CA ARG A 679 18.98 18.72 21.39
C ARG A 679 20.41 18.31 21.08
N THR A 680 20.55 17.30 20.23
CA THR A 680 21.87 16.82 19.82
C THR A 680 21.88 16.35 18.38
N GLN A 681 23.03 16.48 17.73
CA GLN A 681 23.32 15.67 16.55
C GLN A 681 23.55 14.22 16.96
N VAL A 682 23.40 13.30 16.01
CA VAL A 682 23.57 11.87 16.29
C VAL A 682 23.95 11.05 15.07
N ALA A 683 24.69 9.98 15.30
CA ALA A 683 24.83 8.85 14.40
C ALA A 683 24.51 7.53 15.11
N TYR A 684 23.87 6.61 14.38
CA TYR A 684 23.62 5.22 14.80
C TYR A 684 24.07 4.27 13.70
N GLY A 685 24.73 3.17 14.03
CA GLY A 685 25.10 2.21 13.00
C GLY A 685 26.11 1.17 13.44
N SER A 686 26.74 0.54 12.44
CA SER A 686 27.86 -0.38 12.64
C SER A 686 29.10 0.33 13.16
N LYS A 687 30.01 -0.44 13.77
CA LYS A 687 31.20 0.07 14.44
C LYS A 687 32.05 0.96 13.52
N ASN A 688 32.36 0.48 12.31
CA ASN A 688 33.25 1.19 11.41
C ASN A 688 32.61 2.46 10.84
N GLU A 689 31.28 2.48 10.66
CA GLU A 689 30.60 3.69 10.20
C GLU A 689 30.52 4.76 11.30
N ILE A 690 30.40 4.37 12.56
CA ILE A 690 30.51 5.33 13.67
C ILE A 690 31.95 5.85 13.82
N ILE A 691 32.97 5.00 13.67
CA ILE A 691 34.37 5.45 13.64
C ILE A 691 34.56 6.46 12.50
N ARG A 692 34.09 6.14 11.29
CA ARG A 692 34.18 7.01 10.13
C ARG A 692 33.46 8.34 10.35
N PHE A 693 32.27 8.31 10.96
CA PHE A 693 31.52 9.50 11.32
C PHE A 693 32.32 10.43 12.24
N GLU A 694 32.87 9.89 13.34
CA GLU A 694 33.66 10.65 14.30
C GLU A 694 34.97 11.17 13.68
N GLU A 695 35.71 10.34 12.93
CA GLU A 695 36.95 10.75 12.26
C GLU A 695 36.72 11.80 11.17
N THR A 696 35.62 11.69 10.42
CA THR A 696 35.36 12.63 9.32
C THR A 696 34.98 14.00 9.85
N LEU A 697 34.16 14.06 10.91
CA LEU A 697 33.70 15.32 11.49
C LEU A 697 34.71 15.96 12.45
N TYR A 698 35.51 15.15 13.17
CA TYR A 698 36.33 15.62 14.29
C TYR A 698 37.79 15.16 14.25
N GLY A 699 38.22 14.47 13.19
CA GLY A 699 39.60 14.06 12.95
C GLY A 699 40.09 12.86 13.76
N LYS A 700 39.36 12.45 14.82
CA LYS A 700 39.66 11.28 15.65
C LYS A 700 38.37 10.61 16.10
N SER A 701 38.38 9.29 16.22
CA SER A 701 37.31 8.52 16.86
C SER A 701 37.73 8.01 18.22
N ARG A 702 36.80 7.99 19.16
CA ARG A 702 37.01 7.32 20.47
C ARG A 702 36.93 5.80 20.38
N LEU A 703 36.31 5.28 19.32
CA LEU A 703 36.09 3.85 19.09
C LEU A 703 37.22 3.22 18.24
N ALA A 704 38.04 4.04 17.59
CA ALA A 704 39.24 3.59 16.89
C ALA A 704 40.30 3.13 17.90
N ALA A 705 40.84 1.93 17.72
CA ALA A 705 42.08 1.53 18.38
C ALA A 705 43.25 2.30 17.74
N GLU A 706 44.28 2.67 18.51
CA GLU A 706 45.47 3.36 18.00
C GLU A 706 46.04 2.64 16.76
N GLY A 707 45.93 3.29 15.58
CA GLY A 707 46.65 2.89 14.37
C GLY A 707 45.92 2.10 13.29
N VAL A 708 44.60 1.87 13.36
CA VAL A 708 43.86 1.16 12.29
C VAL A 708 42.95 2.10 11.50
N ALA A 709 43.34 2.42 10.26
CA ALA A 709 42.49 3.19 9.34
C ALA A 709 41.29 2.34 8.87
N VAL A 710 40.09 2.91 8.94
CA VAL A 710 38.86 2.22 8.53
C VAL A 710 38.71 2.23 7.01
N GLY A 711 39.28 1.23 6.35
CA GLY A 711 39.08 0.93 4.93
C GLY A 711 37.80 0.11 4.70
N ALA A 712 37.15 0.32 3.55
CA ALA A 712 36.02 -0.48 3.10
C ALA A 712 36.48 -1.90 2.67
N ALA A 713 36.64 -2.82 3.63
CA ALA A 713 36.83 -4.23 3.33
C ALA A 713 36.44 -5.13 4.50
N ALA A 714 35.21 -5.67 4.44
CA ALA A 714 34.93 -7.10 4.47
C ALA A 714 33.67 -7.36 3.62
#